data_AF-A0A816LHF3-F1
#
_entry.id   AF-A0A816LHF3-F1
#
_cell.length_a   1.000
_cell.length_b   1.000
_cell.length_c   1.000
_cell.angle_alpha   90.00
_cell.angle_beta   90.00
_cell.angle_gamma   90.00
#
_symmetry.space_group_name_H-M   'P 1'
#
loop_
_entity.id
_entity.type
_entity.pdbx_description
1 polymer ?
#
loop_
_entity_poly.entity_id
_entity_poly.type
_entity_poly.pdbx_seq_one_letter_code
_entity_poly.pdbx_strand_id
1 'polypeptide(L)'
;MGEKQRKLLVLYASQTGNALDAAERIGREAERRGCPASIVSTDEFDPSSLPHEEAIVFVVSTTGQGDSPDSFKEFWKFLLQRNLGNSWLQRVRFAVFGLGDSGYQKYNFVAKKLDKRLLDLGATTIIEKGTKQLDPWMLSLWGTLYQINPKYFPKGPDVVIPRDELIDQPKYRIVYHKQETLEPALMVESDIIERASEMSPGKLSKDKSKPDCFLKMTKNEVLTKAGSTKDVRHFEFQFVSSSIKYEVGDVVELLPSQDSSAVDAFIERCDLDPESFITVHPRETESNGSFGEVITHVPIKLKTFVELTMDVTSASPRRYFSEVMSFYATAEHEKARLQYFASPEGRDDLYNYNQKERRSVLEVLEDFPSVQMPFEWLVQLVPALKPRAFSISSSPLAYPAQVHLTVSVVSWMTPYKRPRKGLCSTWLASLTPEQGVNIPVWFHKSSLPAPPQSVPLILVGPGTGCAPFRGFIAERAVQAERAVQAETSPTAPVIFIRYHERVYEKSMRGSGETGLMIIIAIITTIECKEKALLVVDCRKKKKRSAMCTFRLEHIAAESPSVNDDVTGVRLMHVFACSLKMQCGYGLAIFPRDCVLGRGKYVTAHHVTSHNVKLDWKDTEKRKMFLKLRHLERTGLTVEETLNKFMSDDEHKKRSIFVVTKTDLYSWAKLLHKECKHHRAVEIFEWMESKNMSLTGYKLAFFIELIAKTKGLKAAYSHFRKIEPTLNDMDIRNWNMNRSRKMVDVLAASKLEWKETEKRMMFLNLLHLERTGLTVEETLNQFMSDDEKKKRRFSFVVTKTDLYSWAKLLLHKDCKHQRALEVFEWMESNNMSLTGYKLAFYIELIAKTKGLKAAYNHFRKIDPYVNDMDTKSKNMPAFSLLSRLGAESVEKSRLGLKLLSHSHLNPDAADLLITHF
;
A
#
# COMPACT_ATOMS: atom_id res chain seq x y z
N MET A 1 -10.15 -47.06 22.20
CA MET A 1 -10.50 -46.09 21.14
C MET A 1 -9.45 -44.98 21.19
N GLY A 2 -8.59 -44.87 20.18
CA GLY A 2 -7.56 -43.82 20.15
C GLY A 2 -8.21 -42.44 20.10
N GLU A 3 -7.87 -41.55 21.04
CA GLU A 3 -8.42 -40.19 21.04
C GLU A 3 -7.94 -39.43 19.81
N LYS A 4 -8.90 -38.93 19.01
CA LYS A 4 -8.63 -38.23 17.74
C LYS A 4 -7.96 -36.88 17.98
N GLN A 5 -6.86 -36.63 17.29
CA GLN A 5 -6.08 -35.38 17.33
C GLN A 5 -6.94 -34.19 16.87
N ARG A 6 -6.78 -33.02 17.52
CA ARG A 6 -7.58 -31.83 17.19
C ARG A 6 -7.04 -31.14 15.94
N LYS A 7 -7.94 -30.73 15.05
CA LYS A 7 -7.63 -29.96 13.83
C LYS A 7 -7.76 -28.46 14.12
N LEU A 8 -6.81 -27.65 13.67
CA LEU A 8 -6.86 -26.19 13.76
C LEU A 8 -7.55 -25.61 12.51
N LEU A 9 -8.62 -24.83 12.69
CA LEU A 9 -9.27 -24.12 11.60
C LEU A 9 -8.61 -22.74 11.40
N VAL A 10 -8.18 -22.47 10.17
CA VAL A 10 -7.62 -21.18 9.73
C VAL A 10 -8.50 -20.64 8.60
N LEU A 11 -9.24 -19.57 8.89
CA LEU A 11 -10.05 -18.85 7.91
C LEU A 11 -9.30 -17.65 7.37
N TYR A 12 -9.27 -17.46 6.05
CA TYR A 12 -8.59 -16.33 5.44
C TYR A 12 -9.48 -15.50 4.52
N ALA A 13 -9.16 -14.20 4.42
CA ALA A 13 -9.77 -13.29 3.46
C ALA A 13 -8.71 -12.44 2.76
N SER A 14 -8.60 -12.61 1.45
CA SER A 14 -7.48 -12.12 0.66
C SER A 14 -7.93 -11.53 -0.68
N GLN A 15 -7.43 -10.34 -1.03
CA GLN A 15 -7.65 -9.78 -2.37
C GLN A 15 -6.56 -10.19 -3.36
N THR A 16 -5.30 -10.18 -2.92
CA THR A 16 -4.11 -10.37 -3.78
C THR A 16 -3.27 -11.58 -3.40
N GLY A 17 -3.78 -12.46 -2.54
CA GLY A 17 -3.10 -13.68 -2.11
C GLY A 17 -2.20 -13.55 -0.87
N ASN A 18 -1.90 -12.34 -0.38
CA ASN A 18 -0.99 -12.19 0.77
C ASN A 18 -1.54 -12.76 2.09
N ALA A 19 -2.85 -12.62 2.33
CA ALA A 19 -3.47 -13.18 3.54
C ALA A 19 -3.58 -14.70 3.45
N LEU A 20 -3.78 -15.25 2.24
CA LEU A 20 -3.73 -16.67 1.97
C LEU A 20 -2.32 -17.23 2.31
N ASP A 21 -1.25 -16.62 1.79
CA ASP A 21 0.13 -17.06 2.08
C ASP A 21 0.45 -17.07 3.59
N ALA A 22 -0.01 -16.05 4.32
CA ALA A 22 0.11 -16.02 5.78
C ALA A 22 -0.71 -17.13 6.46
N ALA A 23 -1.93 -17.41 5.99
CA ALA A 23 -2.78 -18.47 6.51
C ALA A 23 -2.21 -19.86 6.24
N GLU A 24 -1.71 -20.12 5.04
CA GLU A 24 -1.05 -21.38 4.71
C GLU A 24 0.23 -21.56 5.51
N ARG A 25 0.98 -20.49 5.77
CA ARG A 25 2.16 -20.54 6.63
C ARG A 25 1.80 -20.91 8.08
N ILE A 26 0.72 -20.35 8.62
CA ILE A 26 0.18 -20.74 9.93
C ILE A 26 -0.19 -22.22 9.92
N GLY A 27 -0.90 -22.69 8.89
CA GLY A 27 -1.29 -24.09 8.75
C GLY A 27 -0.09 -25.04 8.68
N ARG A 28 0.92 -24.73 7.85
CA ARG A 28 2.17 -25.52 7.75
C ARG A 28 2.91 -25.57 9.07
N GLU A 29 3.04 -24.44 9.77
CA GLU A 29 3.71 -24.40 11.08
C GLU A 29 2.92 -25.14 12.17
N ALA A 30 1.59 -25.21 12.06
CA ALA A 30 0.77 -26.07 12.91
C ALA A 30 0.99 -27.56 12.58
N GLU A 31 0.96 -27.94 11.30
CA GLU A 31 1.23 -29.31 10.83
C GLU A 31 2.61 -29.79 11.29
N ARG A 32 3.64 -28.93 11.19
CA ARG A 32 4.99 -29.18 11.69
C ARG A 32 5.06 -29.45 13.20
N ARG A 33 4.07 -29.03 13.97
CA ARG A 33 3.98 -29.30 15.43
C ARG A 33 3.04 -30.48 15.73
N GLY A 34 2.69 -31.25 14.70
CA GLY A 34 1.73 -32.33 14.82
C GLY A 34 0.30 -31.83 15.04
N CYS A 35 -0.06 -30.63 14.59
CA CYS A 35 -1.45 -30.17 14.62
C CYS A 35 -1.99 -30.14 13.18
N PRO A 36 -2.87 -31.07 12.78
CA PRO A 36 -3.56 -30.98 11.50
C PRO A 36 -4.26 -29.62 11.36
N ALA A 37 -4.19 -28.99 10.19
CA ALA A 37 -4.80 -27.69 9.96
C ALA A 37 -5.78 -27.73 8.77
N SER A 38 -6.88 -26.98 8.86
CA SER A 38 -7.81 -26.73 7.76
C SER A 38 -7.67 -25.26 7.38
N ILE A 39 -7.27 -24.96 6.15
CA ILE A 39 -7.15 -23.59 5.65
C ILE A 39 -8.31 -23.38 4.67
N VAL A 40 -9.21 -22.45 4.97
CA VAL A 40 -10.45 -22.25 4.18
C VAL A 40 -10.66 -20.76 3.93
N SER A 41 -11.08 -20.41 2.72
CA SER A 41 -11.46 -19.03 2.39
C SER A 41 -12.78 -18.66 3.06
N THR A 42 -12.95 -17.41 3.49
CA THR A 42 -14.18 -16.99 4.18
C THR A 42 -15.44 -17.00 3.30
N ASP A 43 -15.30 -16.99 1.97
CA ASP A 43 -16.39 -17.13 1.00
C ASP A 43 -16.77 -18.59 0.72
N GLU A 44 -15.95 -19.56 1.13
CA GLU A 44 -16.23 -21.00 1.02
C GLU A 44 -16.69 -21.62 2.35
N PHE A 45 -16.49 -20.90 3.45
CA PHE A 45 -16.88 -21.34 4.78
C PHE A 45 -18.30 -20.88 5.12
N ASP A 46 -19.17 -21.81 5.54
CA ASP A 46 -20.49 -21.47 6.05
C ASP A 46 -20.39 -20.81 7.44
N PRO A 47 -20.69 -19.50 7.56
CA PRO A 47 -20.58 -18.79 8.83
C PRO A 47 -21.52 -19.34 9.92
N SER A 48 -22.61 -20.03 9.53
CA SER A 48 -23.54 -20.62 10.49
C SER A 48 -22.90 -21.73 11.34
N SER A 49 -21.81 -22.31 10.83
CA SER A 49 -21.06 -23.38 11.50
C SER A 49 -20.08 -22.88 12.57
N LEU A 50 -19.82 -21.56 12.67
CA LEU A 50 -18.89 -20.99 13.66
C LEU A 50 -19.11 -21.47 15.10
N PRO A 51 -20.35 -21.58 15.64
CA PRO A 51 -20.58 -22.01 17.02
C PRO A 51 -20.16 -23.46 17.30
N HIS A 52 -19.93 -24.28 16.27
CA HIS A 52 -19.48 -25.67 16.42
C HIS A 52 -17.96 -25.80 16.57
N GLU A 53 -17.22 -24.73 16.33
CA GLU A 53 -15.75 -24.72 16.37
C GLU A 53 -15.22 -24.34 17.77
N GLU A 54 -14.16 -25.01 18.22
CA GLU A 54 -13.53 -24.74 19.52
C GLU A 54 -12.52 -23.59 19.43
N ALA A 55 -11.71 -23.56 18.37
CA ALA A 55 -10.69 -22.52 18.14
C ALA A 55 -10.54 -22.20 16.65
N ILE A 56 -10.53 -20.91 16.31
CA ILE A 56 -10.44 -20.43 14.93
C ILE A 56 -9.36 -19.35 14.80
N VAL A 57 -8.52 -19.45 13.79
CA VAL A 57 -7.55 -18.41 13.42
C VAL A 57 -8.04 -17.67 12.18
N PHE A 58 -8.23 -16.36 12.27
CA PHE A 58 -8.62 -15.52 11.14
C PHE A 58 -7.42 -14.77 10.59
N VAL A 59 -7.22 -14.80 9.27
CA VAL A 59 -6.16 -14.07 8.57
C VAL A 59 -6.78 -13.17 7.51
N VAL A 60 -6.91 -11.89 7.80
CA VAL A 60 -7.69 -10.97 6.95
C VAL A 60 -6.87 -9.79 6.47
N SER A 61 -6.94 -9.52 5.17
CA SER A 61 -6.34 -8.32 4.57
C SER A 61 -7.28 -7.12 4.61
N THR A 62 -6.72 -5.92 4.55
CA THR A 62 -7.48 -4.67 4.38
C THR A 62 -7.17 -4.08 3.00
N THR A 63 -8.20 -3.73 2.23
CA THR A 63 -8.08 -3.17 0.88
C THR A 63 -8.38 -1.67 0.86
N GLY A 64 -7.98 -0.98 -0.22
CA GLY A 64 -8.39 0.39 -0.51
C GLY A 64 -8.21 1.37 0.66
N GLN A 65 -9.29 2.06 1.04
CA GLN A 65 -9.29 3.02 2.14
C GLN A 65 -9.89 2.40 3.41
N GLY A 66 -9.52 1.15 3.68
CA GLY A 66 -10.02 0.35 4.80
C GLY A 66 -11.30 -0.42 4.48
N ASP A 67 -11.39 -0.88 3.24
CA ASP A 67 -12.47 -1.75 2.76
C ASP A 67 -12.06 -3.22 2.95
N SER A 68 -13.04 -4.11 2.93
CA SER A 68 -12.79 -5.54 3.02
C SER A 68 -12.42 -6.14 1.66
N PRO A 69 -11.65 -7.25 1.63
CA PRO A 69 -11.51 -8.08 0.44
C PRO A 69 -12.86 -8.59 -0.03
N ASP A 70 -12.99 -8.88 -1.32
CA ASP A 70 -14.23 -9.41 -1.89
C ASP A 70 -14.63 -10.75 -1.25
N SER A 71 -13.67 -11.64 -1.03
CA SER A 71 -13.83 -12.93 -0.33
C SER A 71 -14.35 -12.83 1.11
N PHE A 72 -14.37 -11.62 1.69
CA PHE A 72 -14.87 -11.39 3.06
C PHE A 72 -16.31 -10.86 3.11
N LYS A 73 -16.86 -10.37 1.99
CA LYS A 73 -18.06 -9.52 2.01
C LYS A 73 -19.29 -10.24 2.56
N GLU A 74 -19.61 -11.43 2.03
CA GLU A 74 -20.80 -12.18 2.47
C GLU A 74 -20.63 -12.72 3.90
N PHE A 75 -19.44 -13.24 4.24
CA PHE A 75 -19.09 -13.63 5.60
C PHE A 75 -19.30 -12.49 6.60
N TRP A 76 -18.81 -11.29 6.27
CA TRP A 76 -18.96 -10.10 7.11
C TRP A 76 -20.42 -9.66 7.23
N LYS A 77 -21.17 -9.69 6.13
CA LYS A 77 -22.60 -9.36 6.11
C LYS A 77 -23.41 -10.31 7.00
N PHE A 78 -23.10 -11.60 6.98
CA PHE A 78 -23.70 -12.59 7.88
C PHE A 78 -23.43 -12.23 9.34
N LEU A 79 -22.17 -11.95 9.72
CA LEU A 79 -21.82 -11.59 11.09
C LEU A 79 -22.50 -10.30 11.57
N LEU A 80 -22.96 -9.43 10.68
CA LEU A 80 -23.67 -8.19 11.02
C LEU A 80 -25.19 -8.35 11.20
N GLN A 81 -25.74 -9.55 11.01
CA GLN A 81 -27.17 -9.78 11.20
C GLN A 81 -27.62 -9.51 12.64
N ARG A 82 -28.81 -8.90 12.81
CA ARG A 82 -29.31 -8.43 14.11
C ARG A 82 -29.82 -9.54 15.03
N ASN A 83 -30.15 -10.70 14.48
CA ASN A 83 -30.59 -11.90 15.22
C ASN A 83 -29.44 -12.64 15.92
N LEU A 84 -28.17 -12.32 15.59
CA LEU A 84 -27.01 -12.90 16.25
C LEU A 84 -26.79 -12.21 17.60
N GLY A 85 -27.15 -12.92 18.68
CA GLY A 85 -27.01 -12.46 20.06
C GLY A 85 -25.57 -12.46 20.57
N ASN A 86 -25.36 -11.85 21.74
CA ASN A 86 -24.04 -11.72 22.40
C ASN A 86 -23.49 -13.03 23.01
N SER A 87 -24.27 -14.12 22.99
CA SER A 87 -23.87 -15.45 23.45
C SER A 87 -23.68 -16.44 22.29
N TRP A 88 -23.88 -16.00 21.05
CA TRP A 88 -23.88 -16.88 19.88
C TRP A 88 -22.56 -17.63 19.70
N LEU A 89 -21.43 -16.99 20.03
CA LEU A 89 -20.09 -17.57 19.96
C LEU A 89 -19.47 -17.84 21.33
N GLN A 90 -20.26 -18.00 22.40
CA GLN A 90 -19.75 -18.11 23.78
C GLN A 90 -18.74 -19.25 24.01
N ARG A 91 -18.76 -20.29 23.17
CA ARG A 91 -17.84 -21.45 23.26
C ARG A 91 -16.65 -21.36 22.31
N VAL A 92 -16.63 -20.36 21.43
CA VAL A 92 -15.63 -20.22 20.38
C VAL A 92 -14.47 -19.39 20.89
N ARG A 93 -13.25 -19.89 20.71
CA ARG A 93 -12.02 -19.12 20.90
C ARG A 93 -11.48 -18.68 19.56
N PHE A 94 -10.94 -17.47 19.47
CA PHE A 94 -10.43 -16.96 18.19
C PHE A 94 -9.14 -16.16 18.29
N ALA A 95 -8.36 -16.14 17.22
CA ALA A 95 -7.23 -15.24 17.04
C ALA A 95 -7.36 -14.53 15.68
N VAL A 96 -6.95 -13.26 15.58
CA VAL A 96 -7.00 -12.50 14.32
C VAL A 96 -5.62 -11.99 13.95
N PHE A 97 -5.16 -12.29 12.75
CA PHE A 97 -3.98 -11.68 12.14
C PHE A 97 -4.40 -10.77 10.98
N GLY A 98 -4.09 -9.48 11.11
CA GLY A 98 -4.40 -8.47 10.10
C GLY A 98 -3.22 -8.17 9.18
N LEU A 99 -3.45 -8.21 7.87
CA LEU A 99 -2.54 -7.70 6.87
C LEU A 99 -3.01 -6.32 6.39
N GLY A 100 -2.16 -5.32 6.56
CA GLY A 100 -2.44 -3.95 6.16
C GLY A 100 -1.18 -3.11 6.05
N ASP A 101 -1.31 -1.93 5.47
CA ASP A 101 -0.21 -0.99 5.29
C ASP A 101 -0.41 0.26 6.18
N SER A 102 0.57 0.55 7.02
CA SER A 102 0.57 1.68 7.95
C SER A 102 0.59 3.05 7.26
N GLY A 103 0.91 3.10 5.95
CA GLY A 103 0.77 4.28 5.11
C GLY A 103 -0.69 4.70 4.87
N TYR A 104 -1.65 3.81 5.11
CA TYR A 104 -3.08 4.09 4.98
C TYR A 104 -3.70 4.49 6.32
N GLN A 105 -4.62 5.46 6.29
CA GLN A 105 -5.29 5.97 7.49
C GLN A 105 -6.04 4.86 8.25
N LYS A 106 -6.66 3.93 7.51
CA LYS A 106 -7.41 2.80 8.06
C LYS A 106 -6.54 1.54 8.13
N TYR A 107 -5.38 1.63 8.79
CA TYR A 107 -4.45 0.52 8.96
C TYR A 107 -5.08 -0.66 9.72
N ASN A 108 -5.07 -1.85 9.10
CA ASN A 108 -5.63 -3.11 9.63
C ASN A 108 -7.09 -3.01 10.08
N PHE A 109 -7.89 -2.19 9.39
CA PHE A 109 -9.23 -1.85 9.83
C PHE A 109 -10.22 -3.02 9.77
N VAL A 110 -10.08 -3.91 8.77
CA VAL A 110 -10.94 -5.10 8.65
C VAL A 110 -10.69 -6.06 9.81
N ALA A 111 -9.42 -6.36 10.10
CA ALA A 111 -9.02 -7.18 11.25
C ALA A 111 -9.55 -6.61 12.58
N LYS A 112 -9.43 -5.30 12.78
CA LYS A 112 -9.95 -4.62 13.99
C LYS A 112 -11.47 -4.71 14.11
N LYS A 113 -12.19 -4.59 12.99
CA LYS A 113 -13.66 -4.74 12.96
C LYS A 113 -14.08 -6.16 13.29
N LEU A 114 -13.41 -7.15 12.68
CA LEU A 114 -13.68 -8.56 12.91
C LEU A 114 -13.42 -8.95 14.37
N ASP A 115 -12.23 -8.61 14.89
CA ASP A 115 -11.84 -8.83 16.29
C ASP A 115 -12.89 -8.30 17.26
N LYS A 116 -13.31 -7.04 17.08
CA LYS A 116 -14.37 -6.44 17.90
C LYS A 116 -15.70 -7.18 17.75
N ARG A 117 -16.13 -7.51 16.53
CA ARG A 117 -17.44 -8.13 16.31
C ARG A 117 -17.52 -9.54 16.87
N LEU A 118 -16.44 -10.31 16.83
CA LEU A 118 -16.38 -11.64 17.44
C LEU A 118 -16.51 -11.57 18.97
N LEU A 119 -15.86 -10.58 19.61
CA LEU A 119 -16.05 -10.30 21.04
C LEU A 119 -17.49 -9.89 21.36
N ASP A 120 -18.10 -9.01 20.54
CA ASP A 120 -19.49 -8.57 20.71
C ASP A 120 -20.50 -9.74 20.59
N LEU A 121 -20.13 -10.83 19.92
CA LEU A 121 -20.91 -12.07 19.74
C LEU A 121 -20.62 -13.13 20.82
N GLY A 122 -19.74 -12.83 21.79
CA GLY A 122 -19.44 -13.69 22.94
C GLY A 122 -18.20 -14.57 22.78
N ALA A 123 -17.49 -14.49 21.66
CA ALA A 123 -16.27 -15.28 21.46
C ALA A 123 -15.13 -14.80 22.39
N THR A 124 -14.23 -15.73 22.75
CA THR A 124 -13.08 -15.42 23.60
C THR A 124 -11.81 -15.31 22.78
N THR A 125 -10.99 -14.28 23.00
CA THR A 125 -9.71 -14.14 22.29
C THR A 125 -8.67 -15.13 22.81
N ILE A 126 -7.93 -15.78 21.90
CA ILE A 126 -6.79 -16.66 22.23
C ILE A 126 -5.57 -15.80 22.53
N ILE A 127 -5.23 -14.90 21.62
CA ILE A 127 -4.13 -13.95 21.74
C ILE A 127 -4.52 -12.61 21.14
N GLU A 128 -3.81 -11.55 21.52
CA GLU A 128 -4.03 -10.21 20.93
C GLU A 128 -3.85 -10.24 19.41
N LYS A 129 -4.73 -9.52 18.71
CA LYS A 129 -4.69 -9.40 17.24
C LYS A 129 -3.31 -9.00 16.71
N GLY A 130 -2.83 -9.74 15.72
CA GLY A 130 -1.56 -9.45 15.05
C GLY A 130 -1.72 -8.37 13.99
N THR A 131 -0.75 -7.46 13.87
CA THR A 131 -0.79 -6.37 12.87
C THR A 131 0.51 -6.14 12.10
N LYS A 132 1.65 -6.68 12.57
CA LYS A 132 2.98 -6.33 12.06
C LYS A 132 3.77 -7.56 11.62
N GLN A 133 4.23 -8.36 12.58
CA GLN A 133 5.13 -9.49 12.34
C GLN A 133 4.40 -10.79 12.66
N LEU A 134 4.36 -11.68 11.69
CA LEU A 134 3.69 -12.98 11.83
C LEU A 134 4.47 -13.92 12.76
N ASP A 135 5.81 -13.90 12.72
CA ASP A 135 6.65 -14.86 13.45
C ASP A 135 6.49 -14.78 14.98
N PRO A 136 6.63 -13.60 15.63
CA PRO A 136 6.43 -13.50 17.09
C PRO A 136 4.98 -13.77 17.51
N TRP A 137 4.03 -13.44 16.62
CA TRP A 137 2.62 -13.65 16.85
C TRP A 137 2.27 -15.14 16.82
N MET A 138 2.81 -15.91 15.88
CA MET A 138 2.64 -17.38 15.83
C MET A 138 3.25 -18.07 17.05
N LEU A 139 4.42 -17.65 17.52
CA LEU A 139 5.02 -18.21 18.75
C LEU A 139 4.09 -18.05 19.97
N SER A 140 3.45 -16.89 20.10
CA SER A 140 2.46 -16.63 21.16
C SER A 140 1.20 -17.48 20.99
N LEU A 141 0.77 -17.69 19.73
CA LEU A 141 -0.39 -18.50 19.38
C LEU A 141 -0.20 -19.96 19.82
N TRP A 142 0.94 -20.57 19.51
CA TRP A 142 1.22 -21.96 19.81
C TRP A 142 1.23 -22.24 21.32
N GLY A 143 1.92 -21.40 22.09
CA GLY A 143 1.95 -21.54 23.55
C GLY A 143 0.57 -21.43 24.18
N THR A 144 -0.26 -20.50 23.70
CA THR A 144 -1.60 -20.29 24.26
C THR A 144 -2.59 -21.38 23.84
N LEU A 145 -2.53 -21.84 22.59
CA LEU A 145 -3.33 -22.98 22.12
C LEU A 145 -3.01 -24.26 22.91
N TYR A 146 -1.73 -24.51 23.22
CA TYR A 146 -1.32 -25.61 24.08
C TYR A 146 -1.90 -25.51 25.50
N GLN A 147 -1.86 -24.31 26.10
CA GLN A 147 -2.45 -24.04 27.42
C GLN A 147 -3.96 -24.23 27.44
N ILE A 148 -4.65 -23.83 26.36
CA ILE A 148 -6.10 -24.00 26.22
C ILE A 148 -6.45 -25.48 26.10
N ASN A 149 -5.75 -26.21 25.24
CA ASN A 149 -5.99 -27.62 25.01
C ASN A 149 -4.71 -28.32 24.51
N PRO A 150 -4.03 -29.12 25.35
CA PRO A 150 -2.83 -29.84 24.97
C PRO A 150 -3.00 -30.78 23.76
N LYS A 151 -4.25 -31.16 23.41
CA LYS A 151 -4.56 -32.00 22.24
C LYS A 151 -4.27 -31.33 20.90
N TYR A 152 -4.08 -30.01 20.84
CA TYR A 152 -3.57 -29.35 19.64
C TYR A 152 -2.11 -29.71 19.37
N PHE A 153 -1.28 -29.83 20.42
CA PHE A 153 0.14 -30.16 20.30
C PHE A 153 0.51 -31.27 21.29
N PRO A 154 0.20 -32.54 20.98
CA PRO A 154 0.40 -33.65 21.91
C PRO A 154 1.86 -33.83 22.37
N LYS A 155 2.83 -33.44 21.54
CA LYS A 155 4.26 -33.48 21.83
C LYS A 155 4.79 -32.17 22.44
N GLY A 156 3.92 -31.20 22.71
CA GLY A 156 4.28 -29.84 23.12
C GLY A 156 4.43 -28.87 21.95
N PRO A 157 4.33 -27.54 22.19
CA PRO A 157 4.31 -26.51 21.14
C PRO A 157 5.69 -26.23 20.52
N ASP A 158 6.77 -26.66 21.18
CA ASP A 158 8.16 -26.45 20.76
C ASP A 158 8.75 -27.64 20.00
N VAL A 159 8.08 -28.79 19.99
CA VAL A 159 8.50 -29.95 19.20
C VAL A 159 8.08 -29.72 17.76
N VAL A 160 9.05 -29.51 16.89
CA VAL A 160 8.84 -29.23 15.47
C VAL A 160 9.43 -30.37 14.65
N ILE A 161 8.59 -31.03 13.87
CA ILE A 161 8.97 -32.03 12.88
C ILE A 161 9.95 -31.38 11.88
N PRO A 162 11.11 -32.03 11.58
CA PRO A 162 12.05 -31.56 10.57
C PRO A 162 11.36 -31.28 9.24
N ARG A 163 11.80 -30.25 8.52
CA ARG A 163 11.15 -29.85 7.25
C ARG A 163 11.28 -30.95 6.20
N ASP A 164 12.42 -31.63 6.20
CA ASP A 164 12.78 -32.70 5.28
C ASP A 164 11.79 -33.87 5.35
N GLU A 165 11.18 -34.12 6.53
CA GLU A 165 10.19 -35.19 6.74
C GLU A 165 8.78 -34.84 6.24
N LEU A 166 8.48 -33.56 5.95
CA LEU A 166 7.15 -33.09 5.53
C LEU A 166 7.10 -32.69 4.06
N ILE A 167 8.25 -32.50 3.41
CA ILE A 167 8.35 -32.02 2.03
C ILE A 167 8.23 -33.15 1.00
N ASP A 168 8.19 -34.40 1.42
CA ASP A 168 7.82 -35.53 0.55
C ASP A 168 6.29 -35.65 0.33
N GLN A 169 5.47 -34.77 0.93
CA GLN A 169 4.00 -34.84 0.86
C GLN A 169 3.34 -33.60 0.24
N PRO A 170 3.39 -33.42 -1.09
CA PRO A 170 2.51 -32.44 -1.74
C PRO A 170 1.04 -32.76 -1.44
N LYS A 171 0.21 -31.72 -1.30
CA LYS A 171 -1.22 -31.82 -0.98
C LYS A 171 -2.07 -32.31 -2.15
N TYR A 172 -1.46 -32.44 -3.33
CA TYR A 172 -2.09 -32.90 -4.55
C TYR A 172 -1.35 -34.12 -5.09
N ARG A 173 -2.09 -34.99 -5.76
CA ARG A 173 -1.58 -36.11 -6.55
C ARG A 173 -2.00 -35.93 -8.00
N ILE A 174 -1.12 -36.28 -8.91
CA ILE A 174 -1.41 -36.30 -10.34
C ILE A 174 -1.58 -37.75 -10.76
N VAL A 175 -2.68 -38.03 -11.46
CA VAL A 175 -2.93 -39.34 -12.06
C VAL A 175 -2.78 -39.19 -13.57
N TYR A 176 -1.86 -39.96 -14.15
CA TYR A 176 -1.61 -40.01 -15.59
C TYR A 176 -2.47 -41.11 -16.22
N HIS A 177 -3.07 -40.79 -17.37
CA HIS A 177 -4.02 -41.65 -18.07
C HIS A 177 -3.48 -42.06 -19.43
N LYS A 178 -3.76 -43.30 -19.86
CA LYS A 178 -3.39 -43.79 -21.19
C LYS A 178 -4.36 -43.26 -22.25
N GLN A 179 -3.84 -43.02 -23.45
CA GLN A 179 -4.59 -42.42 -24.56
C GLN A 179 -5.79 -43.27 -25.04
N GLU A 180 -5.76 -44.58 -24.82
CA GLU A 180 -6.78 -45.55 -25.26
C GLU A 180 -8.13 -45.44 -24.52
N THR A 181 -8.19 -44.74 -23.38
CA THR A 181 -9.41 -44.58 -22.55
C THR A 181 -10.26 -43.34 -22.86
N LEU A 182 -9.91 -42.58 -23.90
CA LEU A 182 -10.51 -41.27 -24.19
C LEU A 182 -11.33 -41.34 -25.48
N GLU A 183 -12.67 -41.31 -25.37
CA GLU A 183 -13.51 -40.97 -26.52
C GLU A 183 -13.31 -39.48 -26.84
N PRO A 184 -12.67 -39.10 -27.96
CA PRO A 184 -12.32 -37.71 -28.25
C PRO A 184 -13.49 -36.89 -28.81
N ALA A 185 -14.69 -37.48 -28.92
CA ALA A 185 -15.79 -36.90 -29.70
C ALA A 185 -16.74 -36.09 -28.80
N LEU A 186 -16.90 -34.79 -29.11
CA LEU A 186 -17.92 -33.85 -28.59
C LEU A 186 -17.58 -33.07 -27.31
N MET A 187 -16.31 -32.84 -27.01
CA MET A 187 -15.91 -31.97 -25.90
C MET A 187 -16.02 -30.49 -26.27
N VAL A 188 -16.92 -29.74 -25.62
CA VAL A 188 -17.07 -28.28 -25.82
C VAL A 188 -15.98 -27.54 -25.06
N GLU A 189 -15.45 -26.45 -25.62
CA GLU A 189 -14.37 -25.62 -25.04
C GLU A 189 -14.68 -25.14 -23.60
N SER A 190 -15.95 -24.88 -23.29
CA SER A 190 -16.40 -24.55 -21.92
C SER A 190 -16.09 -25.63 -20.90
N ASP A 191 -16.23 -26.89 -21.30
CA ASP A 191 -16.15 -28.03 -20.39
C ASP A 191 -14.69 -28.34 -20.06
N ILE A 192 -13.76 -28.04 -20.97
CA ILE A 192 -12.32 -28.14 -20.72
C ILE A 192 -11.88 -27.10 -19.67
N ILE A 193 -12.35 -25.85 -19.80
CA ILE A 193 -12.03 -24.77 -18.86
C ILE A 193 -12.61 -25.07 -17.48
N GLU A 194 -13.87 -25.51 -17.43
CA GLU A 194 -14.55 -25.90 -16.19
C GLU A 194 -13.77 -27.02 -15.48
N ARG A 195 -13.41 -28.09 -16.20
CA ARG A 195 -12.63 -29.21 -15.64
C ARG A 195 -11.25 -28.78 -15.16
N ALA A 196 -10.53 -27.99 -15.94
CA ALA A 196 -9.21 -27.48 -15.55
C ALA A 196 -9.31 -26.66 -14.25
N SER A 197 -10.33 -25.81 -14.15
CA SER A 197 -10.62 -24.99 -12.97
C SER A 197 -10.97 -25.83 -11.73
N GLU A 198 -11.79 -26.87 -11.88
CA GLU A 198 -12.17 -27.77 -10.79
C GLU A 198 -11.00 -28.57 -10.21
N MET A 199 -10.07 -28.98 -11.10
CA MET A 199 -8.85 -29.70 -10.75
C MET A 199 -7.76 -28.78 -10.17
N SER A 200 -7.89 -27.45 -10.30
CA SER A 200 -6.88 -26.50 -9.83
C SER A 200 -6.92 -26.33 -8.30
N PRO A 201 -5.76 -26.24 -7.63
CA PRO A 201 -5.67 -25.85 -6.22
C PRO A 201 -6.21 -24.45 -5.91
N GLY A 202 -6.15 -23.54 -6.89
CA GLY A 202 -6.55 -22.14 -6.76
C GLY A 202 -7.99 -21.89 -7.17
N LYS A 203 -8.93 -22.72 -6.68
CA LYS A 203 -10.33 -22.74 -7.12
C LYS A 203 -10.93 -21.34 -7.24
N LEU A 204 -11.50 -21.05 -8.41
CA LEU A 204 -12.60 -20.10 -8.50
C LEU A 204 -13.77 -20.72 -7.71
N SER A 205 -14.53 -19.93 -6.95
CA SER A 205 -15.69 -20.42 -6.19
C SER A 205 -16.53 -21.37 -7.05
N LYS A 206 -17.12 -22.44 -6.48
CA LYS A 206 -17.88 -23.47 -7.22
C LYS A 206 -18.87 -22.90 -8.25
N ASP A 207 -19.51 -21.76 -7.94
CA ASP A 207 -20.47 -21.08 -8.83
C ASP A 207 -19.83 -20.32 -10.02
N LYS A 208 -18.50 -20.35 -10.18
CA LYS A 208 -17.73 -19.59 -11.18
C LYS A 208 -16.69 -20.44 -11.94
N SER A 209 -16.73 -21.77 -11.84
CA SER A 209 -15.78 -22.65 -12.56
C SER A 209 -16.01 -22.63 -14.08
N LYS A 210 -17.27 -22.60 -14.52
CA LYS A 210 -17.68 -22.55 -15.92
C LYS A 210 -17.80 -21.09 -16.41
N PRO A 211 -17.25 -20.73 -17.59
CA PRO A 211 -17.50 -19.41 -18.19
C PRO A 211 -18.98 -19.22 -18.53
N ASP A 212 -19.49 -18.01 -18.33
CA ASP A 212 -20.88 -17.70 -18.68
C ASP A 212 -21.10 -17.80 -20.19
N CYS A 213 -20.16 -17.26 -20.98
CA CYS A 213 -20.13 -17.41 -22.43
C CYS A 213 -18.72 -17.19 -23.00
N PHE A 214 -18.62 -17.29 -24.33
CA PHE A 214 -17.44 -16.89 -25.09
C PHE A 214 -17.71 -15.63 -25.91
N LEU A 215 -16.69 -14.77 -25.96
CA LEU A 215 -16.66 -13.55 -26.73
C LEU A 215 -15.61 -13.65 -27.84
N LYS A 216 -15.95 -13.16 -29.04
CA LYS A 216 -15.04 -13.05 -30.17
C LYS A 216 -14.72 -11.59 -30.44
N MET A 217 -13.45 -11.25 -30.56
CA MET A 217 -13.04 -9.88 -30.85
C MET A 217 -13.44 -9.49 -32.28
N THR A 218 -14.16 -8.37 -32.41
CA THR A 218 -14.55 -7.80 -33.70
C THR A 218 -13.80 -6.51 -34.00
N LYS A 219 -13.27 -5.83 -32.97
CA LYS A 219 -12.52 -4.58 -33.14
C LYS A 219 -11.42 -4.41 -32.11
N ASN A 220 -10.28 -3.89 -32.56
CA ASN A 220 -9.14 -3.47 -31.74
C ASN A 220 -8.64 -2.12 -32.26
N GLU A 221 -9.00 -1.03 -31.58
CA GLU A 221 -8.71 0.35 -32.03
C GLU A 221 -7.89 1.11 -30.98
N VAL A 222 -6.77 1.72 -31.40
CA VAL A 222 -5.97 2.58 -30.53
C VAL A 222 -6.66 3.95 -30.39
N LEU A 223 -6.99 4.34 -29.14
CA LEU A 223 -7.65 5.61 -28.81
C LEU A 223 -6.67 6.75 -28.55
N THR A 224 -5.42 6.42 -28.21
CA THR A 224 -4.36 7.39 -27.97
C THR A 224 -3.72 7.87 -29.27
N LYS A 225 -3.28 9.13 -29.30
CA LYS A 225 -2.57 9.68 -30.47
C LYS A 225 -1.20 9.02 -30.65
N ALA A 226 -0.70 9.02 -31.88
CA ALA A 226 0.68 8.64 -32.18
C ALA A 226 1.67 9.46 -31.31
N GLY A 227 2.68 8.79 -30.75
CA GLY A 227 3.65 9.39 -29.83
C GLY A 227 3.18 9.53 -28.37
N SER A 228 1.98 9.07 -28.03
CA SER A 228 1.53 8.99 -26.63
C SER A 228 2.40 8.04 -25.80
N THR A 229 2.67 8.41 -24.55
CA THR A 229 3.39 7.55 -23.58
C THR A 229 2.53 6.39 -23.07
N LYS A 230 1.22 6.44 -23.29
CA LYS A 230 0.27 5.36 -22.99
C LYS A 230 -0.37 4.86 -24.27
N ASP A 231 -0.58 3.55 -24.33
CA ASP A 231 -1.43 2.88 -25.32
C ASP A 231 -2.77 2.55 -24.63
N VAL A 232 -3.83 3.25 -25.03
CA VAL A 232 -5.21 2.97 -24.57
C VAL A 232 -6.02 2.54 -25.77
N ARG A 233 -6.70 1.41 -25.66
CA ARG A 233 -7.45 0.78 -26.75
C ARG A 233 -8.92 0.62 -26.44
N HIS A 234 -9.70 0.66 -27.50
CA HIS A 234 -11.11 0.27 -27.56
C HIS A 234 -11.20 -1.11 -28.18
N PHE A 235 -11.84 -2.02 -27.46
CA PHE A 235 -12.12 -3.36 -27.95
C PHE A 235 -13.63 -3.54 -28.09
N GLU A 236 -14.06 -4.18 -29.16
CA GLU A 236 -15.44 -4.64 -29.35
C GLU A 236 -15.43 -6.16 -29.47
N PHE A 237 -16.41 -6.78 -28.82
CA PHE A 237 -16.59 -8.22 -28.81
C PHE A 237 -18.03 -8.57 -29.13
N GLN A 238 -18.22 -9.69 -29.81
CA GLN A 238 -19.52 -10.27 -30.09
C GLN A 238 -19.66 -11.61 -29.36
N PHE A 239 -20.88 -11.95 -28.94
CA PHE A 239 -21.18 -13.25 -28.34
C PHE A 239 -21.04 -14.37 -29.39
N VAL A 240 -20.34 -15.45 -29.02
CA VAL A 240 -20.21 -16.65 -29.87
C VAL A 240 -21.49 -17.49 -29.84
N SER A 241 -22.14 -17.55 -28.67
CA SER A 241 -23.40 -18.24 -28.43
C SER A 241 -24.51 -17.25 -28.03
N SER A 242 -25.55 -17.70 -27.35
CA SER A 242 -26.65 -16.85 -26.90
C SER A 242 -26.16 -15.65 -26.09
N SER A 243 -26.64 -14.45 -26.43
CA SER A 243 -26.30 -13.22 -25.73
C SER A 243 -26.66 -13.29 -24.25
N ILE A 244 -25.71 -12.90 -23.39
CA ILE A 244 -25.94 -12.77 -21.96
C ILE A 244 -26.50 -11.38 -21.65
N LYS A 245 -27.49 -11.34 -20.75
CA LYS A 245 -28.06 -10.09 -20.26
C LYS A 245 -27.11 -9.45 -19.25
N TYR A 246 -26.44 -8.38 -19.66
CA TYR A 246 -25.73 -7.47 -18.77
C TYR A 246 -26.45 -6.12 -18.71
N GLU A 247 -26.14 -5.30 -17.71
CA GLU A 247 -26.61 -3.92 -17.57
C GLU A 247 -25.47 -2.91 -17.73
N VAL A 248 -25.82 -1.67 -18.05
CA VAL A 248 -24.83 -0.60 -18.11
C VAL A 248 -24.12 -0.43 -16.77
N GLY A 249 -22.78 -0.37 -16.82
CA GLY A 249 -21.95 -0.27 -15.63
C GLY A 249 -21.49 -1.61 -15.04
N ASP A 250 -22.02 -2.75 -15.52
CA ASP A 250 -21.55 -4.10 -15.18
C ASP A 250 -20.07 -4.30 -15.55
N VAL A 251 -19.49 -5.36 -14.98
CA VAL A 251 -18.08 -5.74 -15.13
C VAL A 251 -18.02 -7.09 -15.84
N VAL A 252 -17.05 -7.25 -16.73
CA VAL A 252 -16.73 -8.54 -17.35
C VAL A 252 -15.34 -8.97 -16.95
N GLU A 253 -15.18 -10.23 -16.55
CA GLU A 253 -13.91 -10.89 -16.31
C GLU A 253 -13.53 -11.76 -17.51
N LEU A 254 -12.32 -11.59 -18.04
CA LEU A 254 -11.82 -12.36 -19.18
C LEU A 254 -10.64 -13.23 -18.71
N LEU A 255 -10.62 -14.52 -19.05
CA LEU A 255 -9.43 -15.34 -18.86
C LEU A 255 -8.44 -15.06 -20.00
N PRO A 256 -7.21 -14.58 -19.72
CA PRO A 256 -6.23 -14.35 -20.75
C PRO A 256 -5.50 -15.64 -21.16
N SER A 257 -5.07 -15.73 -22.41
CA SER A 257 -4.07 -16.74 -22.81
C SER A 257 -2.66 -16.26 -22.45
N GLN A 258 -1.78 -17.23 -22.21
CA GLN A 258 -0.36 -17.01 -21.99
C GLN A 258 0.41 -17.10 -23.32
N ASP A 259 1.68 -16.67 -23.31
CA ASP A 259 2.57 -16.86 -24.44
C ASP A 259 2.88 -18.36 -24.61
N SER A 260 2.45 -18.96 -25.73
CA SER A 260 2.60 -20.41 -25.94
C SER A 260 4.07 -20.84 -25.87
N SER A 261 4.99 -20.08 -26.47
CA SER A 261 6.42 -20.40 -26.43
C SER A 261 6.98 -20.42 -25.01
N ALA A 262 6.55 -19.51 -24.13
CA ALA A 262 6.97 -19.50 -22.74
C ALA A 262 6.32 -20.65 -21.93
N VAL A 263 5.09 -21.06 -22.26
CA VAL A 263 4.48 -22.26 -21.65
C VAL A 263 5.22 -23.52 -22.09
N ASP A 264 5.56 -23.61 -23.37
CA ASP A 264 6.34 -24.72 -23.92
C ASP A 264 7.73 -24.80 -23.27
N ALA A 265 8.41 -23.66 -23.11
CA ALA A 265 9.68 -23.57 -22.38
C ALA A 265 9.56 -23.97 -20.90
N PHE A 266 8.44 -23.66 -20.24
CA PHE A 266 8.18 -24.10 -18.87
C PHE A 266 7.99 -25.62 -18.78
N ILE A 267 7.21 -26.20 -19.70
CA ILE A 267 6.97 -27.65 -19.77
C ILE A 267 8.29 -28.39 -20.01
N GLU A 268 9.09 -27.91 -20.98
CA GLU A 268 10.42 -28.44 -21.28
C GLU A 268 11.37 -28.31 -20.08
N ARG A 269 11.42 -27.14 -19.44
CA ARG A 269 12.25 -26.90 -18.24
C ARG A 269 11.88 -27.83 -17.08
N CYS A 270 10.63 -28.28 -17.00
CA CYS A 270 10.16 -29.17 -15.95
C CYS A 270 10.22 -30.66 -16.33
N ASP A 271 10.73 -31.00 -17.52
CA ASP A 271 10.79 -32.38 -18.05
C ASP A 271 9.41 -33.05 -18.06
N LEU A 272 8.39 -32.34 -18.55
CA LEU A 272 7.01 -32.81 -18.62
C LEU A 272 6.62 -33.14 -20.06
N ASP A 273 5.80 -34.17 -20.23
CA ASP A 273 5.19 -34.49 -21.52
C ASP A 273 3.90 -33.65 -21.73
N PRO A 274 3.86 -32.73 -22.72
CA PRO A 274 2.68 -31.90 -22.97
C PRO A 274 1.45 -32.69 -23.43
N GLU A 275 1.64 -33.86 -24.03
CA GLU A 275 0.58 -34.69 -24.62
C GLU A 275 -0.02 -35.70 -23.63
N SER A 276 0.58 -35.84 -22.45
CA SER A 276 0.06 -36.68 -21.37
C SER A 276 -1.30 -36.19 -20.88
N PHE A 277 -2.24 -37.14 -20.70
CA PHE A 277 -3.55 -36.87 -20.13
C PHE A 277 -3.53 -37.04 -18.63
N ILE A 278 -3.98 -36.03 -17.89
CA ILE A 278 -3.87 -35.97 -16.43
C ILE A 278 -5.19 -35.65 -15.75
N THR A 279 -5.31 -36.08 -14.50
CA THR A 279 -6.26 -35.53 -13.52
C THR A 279 -5.52 -35.16 -12.24
N VAL A 280 -5.87 -34.02 -11.65
CA VAL A 280 -5.29 -33.57 -10.37
C VAL A 280 -6.30 -33.79 -9.26
N HIS A 281 -5.86 -34.43 -8.19
CA HIS A 281 -6.72 -34.74 -7.02
C HIS A 281 -6.06 -34.24 -5.74
N PRO A 282 -6.83 -33.71 -4.78
CA PRO A 282 -6.33 -33.55 -3.42
C PRO A 282 -5.85 -34.90 -2.86
N ARG A 283 -4.72 -34.92 -2.17
CA ARG A 283 -4.26 -36.08 -1.42
C ARG A 283 -5.16 -36.20 -0.18
N GLU A 284 -5.91 -37.29 -0.07
CA GLU A 284 -6.76 -37.54 1.10
C GLU A 284 -5.91 -37.54 2.37
N THR A 285 -6.19 -36.61 3.28
CA THR A 285 -5.76 -36.75 4.68
C THR A 285 -6.83 -37.58 5.37
N GLU A 286 -6.43 -38.61 6.13
CA GLU A 286 -7.31 -39.50 6.88
C GLU A 286 -8.11 -38.74 7.97
N SER A 287 -9.02 -37.85 7.60
CA SER A 287 -10.02 -37.21 8.47
C SER A 287 -10.86 -36.20 7.69
N ASN A 288 -11.76 -36.70 6.85
CA ASN A 288 -13.09 -36.12 6.64
C ASN A 288 -13.97 -37.21 6.01
N GLY A 289 -14.66 -37.98 6.87
CA GLY A 289 -15.84 -38.72 6.44
C GLY A 289 -16.95 -37.70 6.07
N SER A 290 -17.71 -38.01 5.02
CA SER A 290 -18.67 -37.16 4.27
C SER A 290 -17.97 -36.00 3.51
N PHE A 291 -17.89 -35.97 2.18
CA PHE A 291 -18.76 -36.48 1.10
C PHE A 291 -17.97 -37.34 0.11
N GLY A 292 -18.48 -38.54 -0.17
CA GLY A 292 -18.12 -39.29 -1.36
C GLY A 292 -18.80 -38.68 -2.59
N GLU A 293 -18.11 -37.77 -3.26
CA GLU A 293 -18.22 -37.66 -4.71
C GLU A 293 -16.92 -38.20 -5.27
N VAL A 294 -16.98 -39.40 -5.82
CA VAL A 294 -15.98 -39.87 -6.77
C VAL A 294 -16.12 -38.93 -7.97
N ILE A 295 -15.45 -37.78 -7.95
CA ILE A 295 -15.38 -36.95 -9.13
C ILE A 295 -14.46 -37.70 -10.09
N THR A 296 -15.07 -38.48 -10.98
CA THR A 296 -14.42 -39.01 -12.18
C THR A 296 -14.14 -37.83 -13.09
N HIS A 297 -13.20 -36.97 -12.69
CA HIS A 297 -12.69 -35.92 -13.58
C HIS A 297 -12.19 -36.63 -14.83
N VAL A 298 -12.77 -36.26 -15.98
CA VAL A 298 -12.28 -36.76 -17.25
C VAL A 298 -10.95 -36.06 -17.52
N PRO A 299 -9.89 -36.80 -17.88
CA PRO A 299 -8.57 -36.22 -18.00
C PRO A 299 -8.48 -35.21 -19.14
N ILE A 300 -7.62 -34.21 -18.96
CA ILE A 300 -7.25 -33.24 -20.00
C ILE A 300 -5.74 -33.30 -20.25
N LYS A 301 -5.29 -32.75 -21.39
CA LYS A 301 -3.86 -32.66 -21.69
C LYS A 301 -3.13 -31.83 -20.63
N LEU A 302 -1.92 -32.26 -20.25
CA LEU A 302 -1.06 -31.56 -19.30
C LEU A 302 -0.81 -30.12 -19.74
N LYS A 303 -0.47 -29.91 -21.02
CA LYS A 303 -0.28 -28.55 -21.56
C LYS A 303 -1.50 -27.67 -21.35
N THR A 304 -2.69 -28.18 -21.67
CA THR A 304 -3.96 -27.46 -21.48
C THR A 304 -4.23 -27.13 -20.01
N PHE A 305 -3.90 -28.04 -19.09
CA PHE A 305 -4.00 -27.77 -17.65
C PHE A 305 -3.08 -26.61 -17.23
N VAL A 306 -1.81 -26.62 -17.66
CA VAL A 306 -0.84 -25.55 -17.36
C VAL A 306 -1.30 -24.21 -17.94
N GLU A 307 -1.71 -24.20 -19.22
CA GLU A 307 -2.17 -22.99 -19.92
C GLU A 307 -3.35 -22.31 -19.24
N LEU A 308 -4.31 -23.10 -18.74
CA LEU A 308 -5.57 -22.59 -18.19
C LEU A 308 -5.53 -22.32 -16.68
N THR A 309 -4.59 -22.91 -15.94
CA THR A 309 -4.63 -22.88 -14.46
C THR A 309 -3.39 -22.30 -13.81
N MET A 310 -2.23 -22.28 -14.48
CA MET A 310 -0.94 -21.93 -13.88
C MET A 310 -0.34 -20.68 -14.55
N ASP A 311 -0.21 -19.56 -13.83
CA ASP A 311 0.44 -18.34 -14.34
C ASP A 311 1.96 -18.48 -14.27
N VAL A 312 2.51 -19.19 -15.24
CA VAL A 312 3.95 -19.49 -15.32
C VAL A 312 4.75 -18.35 -15.96
N THR A 313 4.08 -17.52 -16.75
CA THR A 313 4.72 -16.51 -17.62
C THR A 313 4.77 -15.12 -17.02
N SER A 314 3.88 -14.78 -16.08
CA SER A 314 3.74 -13.39 -15.60
C SER A 314 3.72 -13.24 -14.08
N ALA A 315 3.25 -14.25 -13.35
CA ALA A 315 3.18 -14.19 -11.90
C ALA A 315 4.52 -14.53 -11.23
N SER A 316 4.82 -13.80 -10.15
CA SER A 316 5.97 -14.11 -9.32
C SER A 316 5.64 -15.14 -8.26
N PRO A 317 6.46 -16.21 -8.11
CA PRO A 317 6.26 -17.20 -7.08
C PRO A 317 6.41 -16.60 -5.67
N ARG A 318 5.72 -17.19 -4.70
CA ARG A 318 5.76 -16.75 -3.29
C ARG A 318 6.96 -17.35 -2.56
N ARG A 319 7.23 -16.87 -1.34
CA ARG A 319 8.40 -17.28 -0.56
C ARG A 319 8.49 -18.80 -0.33
N TYR A 320 7.35 -19.44 -0.12
CA TYR A 320 7.30 -20.89 0.08
C TYR A 320 7.78 -21.68 -1.16
N PHE A 321 7.66 -21.11 -2.36
CA PHE A 321 8.21 -21.70 -3.58
C PHE A 321 9.74 -21.88 -3.47
N SER A 322 10.46 -20.84 -3.04
CA SER A 322 11.92 -20.92 -2.83
C SER A 322 12.30 -21.91 -1.74
N GLU A 323 11.47 -22.06 -0.72
CA GLU A 323 11.69 -23.06 0.32
C GLU A 323 11.65 -24.47 -0.27
N VAL A 324 10.59 -24.82 -1.00
CA VAL A 324 10.45 -26.14 -1.62
C VAL A 324 11.51 -26.39 -2.69
N MET A 325 11.83 -25.41 -3.54
CA MET A 325 12.92 -25.52 -4.52
C MET A 325 14.25 -25.94 -3.87
N SER A 326 14.54 -25.49 -2.65
CA SER A 326 15.80 -25.81 -1.98
C SER A 326 16.01 -27.30 -1.71
N PHE A 327 14.93 -28.09 -1.63
CA PHE A 327 14.99 -29.54 -1.44
C PHE A 327 15.27 -30.30 -2.73
N TYR A 328 15.00 -29.67 -3.87
CA TYR A 328 15.16 -30.24 -5.20
C TYR A 328 16.36 -29.66 -5.96
N ALA A 329 17.13 -28.78 -5.32
CA ALA A 329 18.37 -28.22 -5.84
C ALA A 329 19.52 -29.22 -5.68
N THR A 330 20.14 -29.62 -6.79
CA THR A 330 21.33 -30.50 -6.78
C THR A 330 22.64 -29.72 -6.59
N ALA A 331 22.69 -28.44 -6.96
CA ALA A 331 23.86 -27.60 -6.77
C ALA A 331 23.83 -26.90 -5.40
N GLU A 332 24.91 -27.05 -4.62
CA GLU A 332 24.95 -26.58 -3.23
C GLU A 332 24.79 -25.06 -3.10
N HIS A 333 25.35 -24.28 -4.04
CA HIS A 333 25.23 -22.82 -4.04
C HIS A 333 23.79 -22.36 -4.32
N GLU A 334 23.05 -23.05 -5.20
CA GLU A 334 21.64 -22.78 -5.46
C GLU A 334 20.78 -23.14 -4.25
N LYS A 335 21.02 -24.32 -3.67
CA LYS A 335 20.37 -24.78 -2.44
C LYS A 335 20.53 -23.78 -1.31
N ALA A 336 21.76 -23.36 -1.01
CA ALA A 336 22.06 -22.39 0.03
C ALA A 336 21.36 -21.03 -0.23
N ARG A 337 21.31 -20.59 -1.50
CA ARG A 337 20.63 -19.34 -1.88
C ARG A 337 19.11 -19.42 -1.68
N LEU A 338 18.50 -20.54 -2.04
CA LEU A 338 17.07 -20.79 -1.88
C LEU A 338 16.68 -20.89 -0.40
N GLN A 339 17.49 -21.58 0.41
CA GLN A 339 17.32 -21.62 1.88
C GLN A 339 17.44 -20.23 2.50
N TYR A 340 18.40 -19.42 2.05
CA TYR A 340 18.51 -18.02 2.47
C TYR A 340 17.26 -17.22 2.11
N PHE A 341 16.74 -17.32 0.89
CA PHE A 341 15.48 -16.67 0.51
C PHE A 341 14.27 -17.13 1.34
N ALA A 342 14.26 -18.39 1.76
CA ALA A 342 13.24 -18.94 2.65
C ALA A 342 13.39 -18.52 4.12
N SER A 343 14.53 -17.93 4.51
CA SER A 343 14.83 -17.47 5.88
C SER A 343 14.23 -16.09 6.21
N PRO A 344 14.02 -15.76 7.50
CA PRO A 344 13.66 -14.39 7.90
C PRO A 344 14.65 -13.33 7.39
N GLU A 345 15.94 -13.65 7.36
CA GLU A 345 17.04 -12.76 6.96
C GLU A 345 16.99 -12.44 5.46
N GLY A 346 16.71 -13.44 4.62
CA GLY A 346 16.63 -13.27 3.17
C GLY A 346 15.31 -12.71 2.65
N ARG A 347 14.37 -12.32 3.52
CA ARG A 347 13.04 -11.80 3.14
C ARG A 347 13.14 -10.60 2.20
N ASP A 348 13.97 -9.62 2.55
CA ASP A 348 14.09 -8.37 1.77
C ASP A 348 14.84 -8.61 0.46
N ASP A 349 15.82 -9.51 0.46
CA ASP A 349 16.56 -9.88 -0.75
C ASP A 349 15.69 -10.67 -1.72
N LEU A 350 14.88 -11.61 -1.23
CA LEU A 350 13.87 -12.29 -2.03
C LEU A 350 12.90 -11.27 -2.63
N TYR A 351 12.38 -10.33 -1.84
CA TYR A 351 11.49 -9.28 -2.34
C TYR A 351 12.13 -8.47 -3.48
N ASN A 352 13.40 -8.07 -3.34
CA ASN A 352 14.13 -7.36 -4.39
C ASN A 352 14.38 -8.24 -5.62
N TYR A 353 14.70 -9.52 -5.43
CA TYR A 353 14.95 -10.49 -6.49
C TYR A 353 13.66 -10.80 -7.27
N ASN A 354 12.60 -11.30 -6.65
CA ASN A 354 11.41 -11.74 -7.39
C ASN A 354 10.29 -10.70 -7.48
N GLN A 355 9.75 -10.23 -6.34
CA GLN A 355 8.51 -9.46 -6.28
C GLN A 355 8.64 -8.05 -6.86
N LYS A 356 9.76 -7.40 -6.62
CA LYS A 356 10.04 -6.04 -7.11
C LYS A 356 10.33 -6.03 -8.61
N GLU A 357 11.02 -7.05 -9.10
CA GLU A 357 11.32 -7.22 -10.52
C GLU A 357 10.22 -7.91 -11.31
N ARG A 358 9.22 -8.46 -10.60
CA ARG A 358 8.15 -9.27 -11.19
C ARG A 358 8.72 -10.42 -12.02
N ARG A 359 9.70 -11.13 -11.46
CA ARG A 359 10.23 -12.35 -12.09
C ARG A 359 9.12 -13.39 -12.20
N SER A 360 8.94 -14.01 -13.36
CA SER A 360 7.94 -15.06 -13.56
C SER A 360 8.37 -16.37 -12.91
N VAL A 361 7.48 -17.36 -12.81
CA VAL A 361 7.84 -18.71 -12.35
C VAL A 361 8.89 -19.32 -13.27
N LEU A 362 8.68 -19.23 -14.59
CA LEU A 362 9.64 -19.70 -15.59
C LEU A 362 11.03 -19.09 -15.37
N GLU A 363 11.13 -17.76 -15.27
CA GLU A 363 12.41 -17.08 -15.06
C GLU A 363 13.10 -17.50 -13.75
N VAL A 364 12.33 -17.78 -12.70
CA VAL A 364 12.89 -18.28 -11.44
C VAL A 364 13.44 -19.70 -11.62
N LEU A 365 12.74 -20.59 -12.33
CA LEU A 365 13.25 -21.94 -12.60
C LEU A 365 14.48 -21.92 -13.53
N GLU A 366 14.56 -20.97 -14.46
CA GLU A 366 15.73 -20.73 -15.31
C GLU A 366 16.93 -20.17 -14.53
N ASP A 367 16.70 -19.28 -13.57
CA ASP A 367 17.75 -18.73 -12.68
C ASP A 367 18.35 -19.81 -11.74
N PHE A 368 17.67 -20.94 -11.55
CA PHE A 368 18.08 -22.06 -10.69
C PHE A 368 18.05 -23.40 -11.46
N PRO A 369 18.97 -23.62 -12.43
CA PRO A 369 18.95 -24.77 -13.33
C PRO A 369 19.14 -26.12 -12.63
N SER A 370 19.76 -26.16 -11.44
CA SER A 370 20.00 -27.42 -10.71
C SER A 370 18.74 -27.97 -10.03
N VAL A 371 17.65 -27.19 -10.01
CA VAL A 371 16.39 -27.53 -9.36
C VAL A 371 15.51 -28.36 -10.29
N GLN A 372 15.11 -29.56 -9.84
CA GLN A 372 14.14 -30.41 -10.53
C GLN A 372 12.95 -30.75 -9.62
N MET A 373 11.87 -29.99 -9.73
CA MET A 373 10.69 -30.16 -8.87
C MET A 373 9.68 -31.16 -9.46
N PRO A 374 9.10 -32.06 -8.64
CA PRO A 374 7.94 -32.86 -9.03
C PRO A 374 6.76 -31.98 -9.44
N PHE A 375 5.97 -32.45 -10.42
CA PHE A 375 4.87 -31.68 -10.96
C PHE A 375 3.79 -31.38 -9.91
N GLU A 376 3.55 -32.25 -8.94
CA GLU A 376 2.60 -32.05 -7.85
C GLU A 376 2.90 -30.78 -7.04
N TRP A 377 4.19 -30.51 -6.81
CA TRP A 377 4.63 -29.30 -6.12
C TRP A 377 4.44 -28.06 -6.99
N LEU A 378 4.68 -28.17 -8.30
CA LEU A 378 4.43 -27.07 -9.23
C LEU A 378 2.94 -26.73 -9.27
N VAL A 379 2.06 -27.73 -9.40
CA VAL A 379 0.60 -27.55 -9.34
C VAL A 379 0.17 -26.84 -8.06
N GLN A 380 0.75 -27.20 -6.91
CA GLN A 380 0.43 -26.60 -5.63
C GLN A 380 0.95 -25.15 -5.46
N LEU A 381 2.13 -24.83 -5.99
CA LEU A 381 2.87 -23.62 -5.62
C LEU A 381 2.92 -22.54 -6.69
N VAL A 382 2.71 -22.91 -7.95
CA VAL A 382 2.63 -21.93 -9.04
C VAL A 382 1.38 -21.07 -8.82
N PRO A 383 1.49 -19.73 -8.91
CA PRO A 383 0.32 -18.87 -8.79
C PRO A 383 -0.73 -19.24 -9.84
N ALA A 384 -1.99 -19.33 -9.41
CA ALA A 384 -3.09 -19.63 -10.31
C ALA A 384 -3.27 -18.53 -11.37
N LEU A 385 -3.56 -18.92 -12.62
CA LEU A 385 -3.97 -18.02 -13.68
C LEU A 385 -5.38 -17.49 -13.36
N LYS A 386 -5.54 -16.16 -13.36
CA LYS A 386 -6.80 -15.52 -12.94
C LYS A 386 -7.45 -14.74 -14.07
N PRO A 387 -8.81 -14.81 -14.18
CA PRO A 387 -9.56 -13.87 -15.00
C PRO A 387 -9.31 -12.42 -14.59
N ARG A 388 -9.40 -11.50 -15.56
CA ARG A 388 -9.19 -10.07 -15.34
C ARG A 388 -10.47 -9.28 -15.56
N ALA A 389 -10.92 -8.61 -14.51
CA ALA A 389 -12.08 -7.73 -14.52
C ALA A 389 -11.83 -6.41 -15.27
N PHE A 390 -12.77 -6.02 -16.12
CA PHE A 390 -12.87 -4.72 -16.77
C PHE A 390 -14.29 -4.18 -16.69
N SER A 391 -14.44 -2.88 -16.48
CA SER A 391 -15.74 -2.20 -16.61
C SER A 391 -16.18 -2.20 -18.07
N ILE A 392 -17.40 -2.67 -18.33
CA ILE A 392 -17.98 -2.69 -19.68
C ILE A 392 -18.21 -1.24 -20.13
N SER A 393 -17.79 -0.91 -21.35
CA SER A 393 -17.88 0.44 -21.93
C SER A 393 -18.96 0.59 -23.00
N SER A 394 -19.83 -0.41 -23.15
CA SER A 394 -21.05 -0.41 -23.97
C SER A 394 -22.32 -0.35 -23.12
N SER A 395 -23.42 0.02 -23.77
CA SER A 395 -24.78 -0.17 -23.25
C SER A 395 -25.43 -1.31 -24.03
N PRO A 396 -26.13 -2.24 -23.37
CA PRO A 396 -26.90 -3.28 -24.06
C PRO A 396 -28.11 -2.71 -24.83
N LEU A 397 -28.60 -1.51 -24.47
CA LEU A 397 -29.65 -0.82 -25.24
C LEU A 397 -29.12 -0.26 -26.56
N ALA A 398 -27.88 0.24 -26.57
CA ALA A 398 -27.23 0.76 -27.78
C ALA A 398 -26.57 -0.34 -28.63
N TYR A 399 -26.03 -1.38 -27.98
CA TYR A 399 -25.28 -2.46 -28.62
C TYR A 399 -25.74 -3.84 -28.07
N PRO A 400 -26.91 -4.35 -28.47
CA PRO A 400 -27.54 -5.52 -27.84
C PRO A 400 -26.75 -6.84 -27.95
N ALA A 401 -25.94 -6.99 -29.00
CA ALA A 401 -25.17 -8.20 -29.26
C ALA A 401 -23.65 -8.01 -29.05
N GLN A 402 -23.23 -6.90 -28.42
CA GLN A 402 -21.83 -6.57 -28.27
C GLN A 402 -21.46 -6.16 -26.84
N VAL A 403 -20.20 -6.41 -26.51
CA VAL A 403 -19.55 -5.97 -25.26
C VAL A 403 -18.33 -5.17 -25.65
N HIS A 404 -18.21 -3.95 -25.14
CA HIS A 404 -17.08 -3.09 -25.45
C HIS A 404 -16.20 -2.92 -24.21
N LEU A 405 -14.89 -2.80 -24.40
CA LEU A 405 -13.93 -2.52 -23.33
C LEU A 405 -13.02 -1.35 -23.68
N THR A 406 -12.62 -0.60 -22.66
CA THR A 406 -11.62 0.46 -22.77
C THR A 406 -10.45 0.14 -21.86
N VAL A 407 -9.31 -0.24 -22.44
CA VAL A 407 -8.20 -0.86 -21.72
C VAL A 407 -6.92 -0.06 -21.95
N SER A 408 -6.20 0.25 -20.88
CA SER A 408 -4.82 0.75 -20.98
C SER A 408 -3.89 -0.45 -21.04
N VAL A 409 -3.08 -0.53 -22.09
CA VAL A 409 -2.04 -1.56 -22.19
C VAL A 409 -0.99 -1.28 -21.14
N VAL A 410 -0.77 -2.25 -20.24
CA VAL A 410 0.11 -2.10 -19.09
C VAL A 410 1.52 -2.52 -19.48
N SER A 411 2.44 -1.56 -19.44
CA SER A 411 3.88 -1.79 -19.56
C SER A 411 4.60 -0.89 -18.55
N TRP A 412 5.60 -1.43 -17.85
CA TRP A 412 6.41 -0.67 -16.90
C TRP A 412 7.86 -1.11 -16.95
N MET A 413 8.74 -0.22 -16.52
CA MET A 413 10.15 -0.55 -16.31
C MET A 413 10.37 -0.91 -14.85
N THR A 414 11.06 -2.02 -14.61
CA THR A 414 11.47 -2.39 -13.26
C THR A 414 12.58 -1.46 -12.76
N PRO A 415 12.85 -1.43 -11.45
CA PRO A 415 13.99 -0.70 -10.88
C PRO A 415 15.35 -1.03 -11.52
N TYR A 416 15.54 -2.25 -12.06
CA TYR A 416 16.73 -2.63 -12.83
C TYR A 416 16.62 -2.40 -14.35
N LYS A 417 15.69 -1.54 -14.79
CA LYS A 417 15.49 -1.14 -16.19
C LYS A 417 15.11 -2.30 -17.12
N ARG A 418 14.42 -3.33 -16.63
CA ARG A 418 13.84 -4.36 -17.48
C ARG A 418 12.39 -4.00 -17.83
N PRO A 419 11.98 -4.10 -19.10
CA PRO A 419 10.59 -3.88 -19.47
C PRO A 419 9.74 -5.08 -19.01
N ARG A 420 8.60 -4.78 -18.39
CA ARG A 420 7.59 -5.77 -17.99
C ARG A 420 6.24 -5.36 -18.56
N LYS A 421 5.42 -6.36 -18.87
CA LYS A 421 4.12 -6.19 -19.51
C LYS A 421 3.05 -6.88 -18.68
N GLY A 422 1.84 -6.31 -18.66
CA GLY A 422 0.69 -6.97 -18.06
C GLY A 422 0.17 -8.06 -19.00
N LEU A 423 -0.04 -9.27 -18.47
CA LEU A 423 -0.48 -10.44 -19.24
C LEU A 423 -1.74 -10.16 -20.07
N CYS A 424 -2.88 -9.97 -19.41
CA CYS A 424 -4.18 -9.80 -20.09
C CYS A 424 -4.22 -8.60 -21.03
N SER A 425 -3.71 -7.43 -20.62
CA SER A 425 -3.77 -6.22 -21.45
C SER A 425 -2.90 -6.31 -22.70
N THR A 426 -1.75 -7.00 -22.62
CA THR A 426 -0.84 -7.17 -23.75
C THR A 426 -1.35 -8.24 -24.69
N TRP A 427 -1.87 -9.34 -24.14
CA TRP A 427 -2.54 -10.38 -24.90
C TRP A 427 -3.70 -9.80 -25.71
N LEU A 428 -4.64 -9.08 -25.08
CA LEU A 428 -5.75 -8.41 -25.78
C LEU A 428 -5.25 -7.44 -26.86
N ALA A 429 -4.19 -6.67 -26.58
CA ALA A 429 -3.61 -5.75 -27.56
C ALA A 429 -2.95 -6.45 -28.76
N SER A 430 -2.50 -7.69 -28.59
CA SER A 430 -1.89 -8.50 -29.65
C SER A 430 -2.92 -9.21 -30.54
N LEU A 431 -4.16 -9.37 -30.07
CA LEU A 431 -5.22 -10.02 -30.84
C LEU A 431 -5.69 -9.17 -32.01
N THR A 432 -6.05 -9.83 -33.11
CA THR A 432 -6.71 -9.20 -34.26
C THR A 432 -8.08 -9.85 -34.50
N PRO A 433 -9.06 -9.11 -35.07
CA PRO A 433 -10.40 -9.67 -35.34
C PRO A 433 -10.38 -10.92 -36.23
N GLU A 434 -9.39 -11.05 -37.10
CA GLU A 434 -9.25 -12.14 -38.08
C GLU A 434 -8.83 -13.46 -37.45
N GLN A 435 -8.10 -13.42 -36.32
CA GLN A 435 -7.66 -14.63 -35.61
C GLN A 435 -8.83 -15.43 -35.05
N GLY A 436 -9.93 -14.74 -34.73
CA GLY A 436 -11.17 -15.35 -34.31
C GLY A 436 -11.11 -16.17 -33.01
N VAL A 437 -10.25 -15.77 -32.08
CA VAL A 437 -10.08 -16.41 -30.76
C VAL A 437 -11.36 -16.31 -29.94
N ASN A 438 -11.79 -17.43 -29.35
CA ASN A 438 -12.87 -17.50 -28.38
C ASN A 438 -12.33 -17.12 -26.98
N ILE A 439 -12.87 -16.05 -26.41
CA ILE A 439 -12.43 -15.55 -25.10
C ILE A 439 -13.48 -15.93 -24.06
N PRO A 440 -13.16 -16.81 -23.10
CA PRO A 440 -14.09 -17.17 -22.02
C PRO A 440 -14.26 -15.99 -21.06
N VAL A 441 -15.52 -15.72 -20.69
CA VAL A 441 -15.85 -14.58 -19.83
C VAL A 441 -16.88 -14.90 -18.74
N TRP A 442 -16.84 -14.10 -17.68
CA TRP A 442 -17.82 -14.07 -16.60
C TRP A 442 -18.34 -12.65 -16.39
N PHE A 443 -19.64 -12.49 -16.24
CA PHE A 443 -20.30 -11.21 -16.00
C PHE A 443 -20.61 -11.02 -14.52
N HIS A 444 -20.27 -9.84 -14.00
CA HIS A 444 -20.51 -9.49 -12.61
C HIS A 444 -21.37 -8.23 -12.54
N LYS A 445 -22.42 -8.31 -11.73
CA LYS A 445 -23.27 -7.16 -11.44
C LYS A 445 -22.48 -6.08 -10.72
N SER A 446 -22.57 -4.86 -11.25
CA SER A 446 -21.87 -3.72 -10.66
C SER A 446 -22.56 -3.20 -9.41
N SER A 447 -21.80 -2.49 -8.57
CA SER A 447 -22.35 -1.68 -7.48
C SER A 447 -22.94 -0.34 -7.98
N LEU A 448 -22.85 -0.04 -9.27
CA LEU A 448 -23.40 1.16 -9.91
C LEU A 448 -24.70 0.80 -10.65
N PRO A 449 -25.88 0.99 -10.04
CA PRO A 449 -27.14 0.70 -10.72
C PRO A 449 -27.40 1.68 -11.85
N ALA A 450 -28.14 1.24 -12.88
CA ALA A 450 -28.63 2.11 -13.95
C ALA A 450 -29.57 3.20 -13.36
N PRO A 451 -29.20 4.49 -13.42
CA PRO A 451 -30.01 5.55 -12.84
C PRO A 451 -31.24 5.84 -13.71
N PRO A 452 -32.42 6.13 -13.12
CA PRO A 452 -33.63 6.44 -13.87
C PRO A 452 -33.44 7.60 -14.87
N GLN A 453 -34.03 7.49 -16.05
CA GLN A 453 -33.91 8.45 -17.16
C GLN A 453 -34.27 9.89 -16.79
N SER A 454 -35.09 10.08 -15.76
CA SER A 454 -35.52 11.39 -15.25
C SER A 454 -34.50 12.09 -14.35
N VAL A 455 -33.39 11.43 -13.98
CA VAL A 455 -32.39 11.99 -13.07
C VAL A 455 -31.14 12.46 -13.83
N PRO A 456 -30.65 13.69 -13.61
CA PRO A 456 -29.40 14.17 -14.19
C PRO A 456 -28.19 13.37 -13.71
N LEU A 457 -27.20 13.17 -14.59
CA LEU A 457 -25.98 12.42 -14.27
C LEU A 457 -24.75 13.32 -14.20
N ILE A 458 -23.94 13.15 -13.16
CA ILE A 458 -22.58 13.71 -13.09
C ILE A 458 -21.59 12.56 -13.11
N LEU A 459 -20.83 12.46 -14.20
CA LEU A 459 -19.91 11.37 -14.48
C LEU A 459 -18.46 11.88 -14.41
N VAL A 460 -17.64 11.30 -13.52
CA VAL A 460 -16.27 11.75 -13.26
C VAL A 460 -15.29 10.59 -13.45
N GLY A 461 -14.60 10.56 -14.60
CA GLY A 461 -13.76 9.43 -15.00
C GLY A 461 -12.47 9.83 -15.69
N PRO A 462 -11.35 10.02 -14.95
CA PRO A 462 -10.04 10.25 -15.57
C PRO A 462 -9.48 8.98 -16.25
N GLY A 463 -8.86 9.14 -17.42
CA GLY A 463 -8.21 8.03 -18.16
C GLY A 463 -9.19 6.91 -18.49
N THR A 464 -8.79 5.65 -18.28
CA THR A 464 -9.67 4.48 -18.45
C THR A 464 -10.85 4.44 -17.46
N GLY A 465 -10.87 5.30 -16.44
CA GLY A 465 -12.06 5.48 -15.59
C GLY A 465 -13.29 5.99 -16.34
N CYS A 466 -13.15 6.43 -17.60
CA CYS A 466 -14.28 6.75 -18.47
C CYS A 466 -15.02 5.53 -19.05
N ALA A 467 -14.46 4.32 -18.94
CA ALA A 467 -15.01 3.11 -19.54
C ALA A 467 -16.52 2.93 -19.27
N PRO A 468 -17.00 2.80 -18.01
CA PRO A 468 -18.42 2.61 -17.75
C PRO A 468 -19.28 3.80 -18.20
N PHE A 469 -18.73 5.01 -18.14
CA PHE A 469 -19.44 6.24 -18.51
C PHE A 469 -19.71 6.35 -20.00
N ARG A 470 -18.88 5.75 -20.84
CA ARG A 470 -19.21 5.58 -22.27
C ARG A 470 -20.50 4.77 -22.43
N GLY A 471 -20.66 3.70 -21.65
CA GLY A 471 -21.90 2.92 -21.59
C GLY A 471 -23.08 3.75 -21.14
N PHE A 472 -22.96 4.48 -20.02
CA PHE A 472 -24.05 5.34 -19.49
C PHE A 472 -24.49 6.42 -20.48
N ILE A 473 -23.55 7.02 -21.21
CA ILE A 473 -23.85 8.03 -22.23
C ILE A 473 -24.58 7.38 -23.42
N ALA A 474 -24.10 6.24 -23.91
CA ALA A 474 -24.76 5.51 -25.00
C ALA A 474 -26.18 5.07 -24.63
N GLU A 475 -26.37 4.58 -23.40
CA GLU A 475 -27.70 4.24 -22.86
C GLU A 475 -28.63 5.46 -22.85
N ARG A 476 -28.14 6.60 -22.36
CA ARG A 476 -28.91 7.85 -22.28
C ARG A 476 -29.27 8.41 -23.66
N ALA A 477 -28.40 8.25 -24.66
CA ALA A 477 -28.67 8.68 -26.02
C ALA A 477 -29.86 7.91 -26.62
N VAL A 478 -29.83 6.57 -26.55
CA VAL A 478 -30.94 5.72 -27.02
C VAL A 478 -32.23 6.00 -26.25
N GLN A 479 -32.14 6.22 -24.95
CA GLN A 479 -33.29 6.60 -24.12
C GLN A 479 -33.89 7.95 -24.55
N ALA A 480 -33.06 8.95 -24.86
CA ALA A 480 -33.51 10.25 -25.36
C ALA A 480 -34.19 10.14 -26.73
N GLU A 481 -33.60 9.40 -27.67
CA GLU A 481 -34.20 9.14 -28.98
C GLU A 481 -35.57 8.48 -28.85
N ARG A 482 -35.70 7.44 -28.01
CA ARG A 482 -36.98 6.78 -27.73
C ARG A 482 -38.00 7.72 -27.07
N ALA A 483 -37.55 8.60 -26.18
CA ALA A 483 -38.44 9.55 -25.52
C ALA A 483 -39.01 10.59 -26.50
N VAL A 484 -38.17 11.06 -27.44
CA VAL A 484 -38.58 11.94 -28.54
C VAL A 484 -39.59 11.23 -29.46
N GLN A 485 -39.29 9.99 -29.87
CA GLN A 485 -40.20 9.20 -30.73
C GLN A 485 -41.54 8.89 -30.07
N ALA A 486 -41.56 8.71 -28.74
CA ALA A 486 -42.78 8.38 -27.99
C ALA A 486 -43.52 9.62 -27.44
N GLU A 487 -43.08 10.84 -27.75
CA GLU A 487 -43.63 12.10 -27.20
C GLU A 487 -43.72 12.11 -25.65
N THR A 488 -42.76 11.45 -24.99
CA THR A 488 -42.72 11.34 -23.53
C THR A 488 -41.81 12.39 -22.88
N SER A 489 -41.79 12.47 -21.55
CA SER A 489 -40.96 13.44 -20.82
C SER A 489 -39.47 13.35 -21.20
N PRO A 490 -38.77 14.50 -21.38
CA PRO A 490 -37.40 14.52 -21.88
C PRO A 490 -36.40 13.86 -20.92
N THR A 491 -35.38 13.20 -21.48
CA THR A 491 -34.26 12.63 -20.73
C THR A 491 -33.48 13.72 -20.02
N ALA A 492 -33.15 13.50 -18.74
CA ALA A 492 -32.37 14.45 -17.96
C ALA A 492 -30.91 14.58 -18.46
N PRO A 493 -30.28 15.76 -18.33
CA PRO A 493 -28.96 16.06 -18.89
C PRO A 493 -27.82 15.25 -18.26
N VAL A 494 -26.74 15.09 -19.02
CA VAL A 494 -25.50 14.42 -18.57
C VAL A 494 -24.35 15.43 -18.53
N ILE A 495 -23.66 15.51 -17.39
CA ILE A 495 -22.41 16.25 -17.25
C ILE A 495 -21.26 15.25 -17.15
N PHE A 496 -20.36 15.27 -18.13
CA PHE A 496 -19.19 14.39 -18.16
C PHE A 496 -17.90 15.17 -17.95
N ILE A 497 -17.15 14.80 -16.91
CA ILE A 497 -15.88 15.44 -16.54
C ILE A 497 -14.74 14.47 -16.87
N ARG A 498 -13.87 14.88 -17.81
CA ARG A 498 -12.70 14.09 -18.25
C ARG A 498 -11.39 14.87 -18.15
N TYR A 499 -10.29 14.16 -18.01
CA TYR A 499 -8.92 14.71 -18.09
C TYR A 499 -8.35 14.54 -19.50
N HIS A 500 -7.41 15.42 -19.88
CA HIS A 500 -6.80 15.64 -21.23
C HIS A 500 -6.47 14.42 -22.12
N GLU A 501 -6.44 13.18 -21.62
CA GLU A 501 -6.35 12.00 -22.50
C GLU A 501 -7.61 11.96 -23.39
N ARG A 502 -7.45 12.27 -24.68
CA ARG A 502 -8.51 12.45 -25.68
C ARG A 502 -9.22 11.14 -26.08
N VAL A 503 -9.39 10.24 -25.13
CA VAL A 503 -10.11 8.97 -25.27
C VAL A 503 -11.56 9.28 -25.68
N TYR A 504 -12.01 8.71 -26.80
CA TYR A 504 -13.33 8.93 -27.43
C TYR A 504 -13.70 10.39 -27.79
N GLU A 505 -12.73 11.28 -28.04
CA GLU A 505 -13.02 12.69 -28.39
C GLU A 505 -13.96 12.86 -29.61
N LYS A 506 -13.86 12.01 -30.63
CA LYS A 506 -14.72 12.07 -31.82
C LYS A 506 -16.11 11.46 -31.57
N SER A 507 -16.17 10.28 -30.95
CA SER A 507 -17.43 9.54 -30.74
C SER A 507 -18.39 10.24 -29.77
N MET A 508 -17.89 11.00 -28.79
CA MET A 508 -18.76 11.73 -27.85
C MET A 508 -19.22 13.10 -28.36
N ARG A 509 -18.61 13.66 -29.42
CA ARG A 509 -19.03 14.94 -30.01
C ARG A 509 -20.18 14.81 -31.01
N GLY A 510 -20.36 13.65 -31.66
CA GLY A 510 -21.35 13.45 -32.72
C GLY A 510 -22.78 13.13 -32.26
N SER A 511 -23.18 13.47 -31.02
CA SER A 511 -24.51 13.10 -30.46
C SER A 511 -25.56 14.22 -30.52
N GLY A 512 -25.27 15.33 -31.21
CA GLY A 512 -26.16 16.51 -31.33
C GLY A 512 -27.54 16.24 -31.96
N GLU A 513 -27.72 15.14 -32.68
CA GLU A 513 -29.00 14.78 -33.33
C GLU A 513 -29.97 14.03 -32.39
N THR A 514 -29.54 13.62 -31.19
CA THR A 514 -30.27 12.66 -30.33
C THR A 514 -31.24 13.29 -29.31
N GLY A 515 -31.34 14.63 -29.27
CA GLY A 515 -32.14 15.35 -28.26
C GLY A 515 -31.59 15.28 -26.82
N LEU A 516 -30.42 14.66 -26.60
CA LEU A 516 -29.76 14.57 -25.29
C LEU A 516 -28.80 15.75 -25.07
N MET A 517 -28.99 16.51 -23.99
CA MET A 517 -28.02 17.55 -23.60
C MET A 517 -26.83 16.93 -22.84
N ILE A 518 -25.64 16.94 -23.48
CA ILE A 518 -24.38 16.50 -22.88
C ILE A 518 -23.46 17.70 -22.68
N ILE A 519 -23.03 17.94 -21.43
CA ILE A 519 -22.02 18.95 -21.10
C ILE A 519 -20.69 18.24 -20.82
N ILE A 520 -19.71 18.45 -21.69
CA ILE A 520 -18.36 17.88 -21.51
C ILE A 520 -17.43 18.93 -20.91
N ALA A 521 -16.98 18.70 -19.67
CA ALA A 521 -15.93 19.49 -19.04
C ALA A 521 -14.57 18.80 -19.20
N ILE A 522 -13.63 19.45 -19.89
CA ILE A 522 -12.27 18.94 -20.09
C ILE A 522 -11.33 19.65 -19.11
N ILE A 523 -10.60 18.88 -18.30
CA ILE A 523 -9.53 19.39 -17.45
C ILE A 523 -8.19 19.17 -18.14
N THR A 524 -7.53 20.26 -18.55
CA THR A 524 -6.19 20.25 -19.15
C THR A 524 -5.14 20.62 -18.11
N THR A 525 -4.00 19.91 -18.10
CA THR A 525 -2.80 20.35 -17.40
C THR A 525 -1.86 20.94 -18.43
N ILE A 526 -1.98 22.24 -18.69
CA ILE A 526 -0.99 22.97 -19.50
C ILE A 526 -0.05 23.68 -18.52
N GLU A 527 1.24 23.34 -18.67
CA GLU A 527 2.42 24.04 -18.15
C GLU A 527 2.51 24.33 -16.64
N CYS A 528 2.96 23.32 -15.89
CA CYS A 528 3.82 23.56 -14.74
C CYS A 528 4.95 22.52 -14.76
N LYS A 529 6.20 22.99 -14.80
CA LYS A 529 7.43 22.17 -14.62
C LYS A 529 7.55 21.54 -13.21
N GLU A 530 6.46 21.45 -12.45
CA GLU A 530 6.40 20.72 -11.19
C GLU A 530 5.43 19.55 -11.30
N LYS A 531 5.96 18.35 -11.04
CA LYS A 531 5.34 17.04 -11.22
C LYS A 531 3.91 16.96 -10.68
N ALA A 532 3.08 16.27 -11.47
CA ALA A 532 1.67 15.98 -11.27
C ALA A 532 1.33 15.37 -9.90
N LEU A 533 0.32 15.93 -9.24
CA LEU A 533 -0.36 15.38 -8.06
C LEU A 533 -1.87 15.41 -8.36
N LEU A 534 -2.46 14.25 -8.66
CA LEU A 534 -3.85 14.11 -9.10
C LEU A 534 -4.74 13.28 -8.17
N VAL A 535 -6.04 13.59 -8.23
CA VAL A 535 -7.25 13.02 -7.61
C VAL A 535 -7.32 13.02 -6.07
N VAL A 536 -6.25 12.71 -5.34
CA VAL A 536 -6.31 12.66 -3.86
C VAL A 536 -6.22 14.05 -3.22
N ASP A 537 -5.63 15.03 -3.92
CA ASP A 537 -5.34 16.35 -3.37
C ASP A 537 -6.52 17.34 -3.45
N CYS A 538 -7.61 17.00 -4.15
CA CYS A 538 -8.87 17.75 -4.06
C CYS A 538 -9.51 17.66 -2.66
N ARG A 539 -9.11 16.68 -1.82
CA ARG A 539 -9.45 16.66 -0.39
C ARG A 539 -8.57 17.58 0.47
N LYS A 540 -7.43 18.09 -0.03
CA LYS A 540 -6.40 18.76 0.81
C LYS A 540 -5.98 20.16 0.33
N LYS A 541 -6.19 20.55 -0.93
CA LYS A 541 -5.85 21.89 -1.41
C LYS A 541 -7.02 22.87 -1.30
N LYS A 542 -7.12 23.50 -0.12
CA LYS A 542 -7.78 24.80 0.04
C LYS A 542 -6.80 25.96 0.24
N LYS A 543 -5.49 25.76 0.02
CA LYS A 543 -4.46 26.74 0.40
C LYS A 543 -3.19 26.64 -0.47
N ARG A 544 -3.18 27.38 -1.59
CA ARG A 544 -2.08 28.21 -2.16
C ARG A 544 -2.32 28.39 -3.65
N SER A 545 -2.20 29.65 -4.09
CA SER A 545 -2.27 30.08 -5.49
C SER A 545 -1.24 29.35 -6.34
N ALA A 546 -1.65 28.32 -7.04
CA ALA A 546 -1.30 28.19 -8.43
C ALA A 546 -2.51 28.72 -9.19
N MET A 547 -2.34 29.76 -10.00
CA MET A 547 -3.28 29.95 -11.10
C MET A 547 -3.15 28.70 -11.97
N CYS A 548 -3.94 27.66 -11.69
CA CYS A 548 -4.45 26.86 -12.78
C CYS A 548 -5.47 27.78 -13.44
N THR A 549 -5.04 28.49 -14.48
CA THR A 549 -5.95 29.13 -15.41
C THR A 549 -6.80 28.00 -15.98
N PHE A 550 -8.03 27.83 -15.47
CA PHE A 550 -8.98 26.90 -16.04
C PHE A 550 -9.37 27.47 -17.40
N ARG A 551 -8.71 27.00 -18.44
CA ARG A 551 -9.16 27.27 -19.80
C ARG A 551 -10.27 26.27 -20.09
N LEU A 552 -11.52 26.69 -19.90
CA LEU A 552 -12.69 26.04 -20.50
C LEU A 552 -12.53 26.21 -22.02
N GLU A 553 -11.86 25.26 -22.67
CA GLU A 553 -11.53 25.42 -24.09
C GLU A 553 -12.73 25.21 -25.01
N HIS A 554 -13.83 24.57 -24.56
CA HIS A 554 -15.09 24.51 -25.31
C HIS A 554 -16.26 24.15 -24.39
N ILE A 555 -17.31 24.99 -24.35
CA ILE A 555 -18.67 24.56 -24.04
C ILE A 555 -19.34 24.33 -25.39
N ALA A 556 -19.46 23.08 -25.83
CA ALA A 556 -20.36 22.73 -26.91
C ALA A 556 -21.74 22.53 -26.27
N ALA A 557 -22.59 23.55 -26.32
CA ALA A 557 -24.01 23.40 -26.06
C ALA A 557 -24.68 23.23 -27.42
N GLU A 558 -25.00 21.99 -27.79
CA GLU A 558 -25.81 21.73 -28.98
C GLU A 558 -27.27 21.59 -28.50
N SER A 559 -28.07 22.63 -28.74
CA SER A 559 -29.53 22.56 -28.66
C SER A 559 -30.11 23.29 -29.87
N PRO A 560 -31.10 22.72 -30.58
CA PRO A 560 -31.96 23.51 -31.43
C PRO A 560 -32.90 24.31 -30.50
N SER A 561 -32.77 25.64 -30.53
CA SER A 561 -33.68 26.62 -29.91
C SER A 561 -34.01 26.46 -28.41
N VAL A 562 -33.18 27.04 -27.54
CA VAL A 562 -33.67 27.60 -26.26
C VAL A 562 -32.96 28.94 -26.02
N ASN A 563 -33.67 30.05 -26.26
CA ASN A 563 -33.30 31.35 -25.73
C ASN A 563 -33.37 31.26 -24.20
N ASP A 564 -32.24 31.32 -23.50
CA ASP A 564 -32.11 31.99 -22.20
C ASP A 564 -30.67 31.90 -21.64
N ASP A 565 -30.03 33.06 -21.48
CA ASP A 565 -28.71 33.28 -20.85
C ASP A 565 -28.64 32.87 -19.34
N VAL A 566 -29.72 32.30 -18.78
CA VAL A 566 -29.90 32.08 -17.34
C VAL A 566 -29.52 30.64 -16.91
N THR A 567 -29.54 29.66 -17.82
CA THR A 567 -29.21 28.25 -17.55
C THR A 567 -27.70 28.00 -17.43
N GLY A 568 -26.87 28.66 -18.25
CA GLY A 568 -25.41 28.53 -18.21
C GLY A 568 -24.77 29.01 -16.89
N VAL A 569 -25.29 30.10 -16.31
CA VAL A 569 -24.77 30.70 -15.06
C VAL A 569 -25.21 29.91 -13.82
N ARG A 570 -26.38 29.26 -13.84
CA ARG A 570 -26.87 28.41 -12.74
C ARG A 570 -26.11 27.08 -12.66
N LEU A 571 -25.73 26.49 -13.79
CA LEU A 571 -24.91 25.28 -13.87
C LEU A 571 -23.49 25.48 -13.31
N MET A 572 -22.88 26.65 -13.53
CA MET A 572 -21.61 27.05 -12.92
C MET A 572 -21.66 27.07 -11.37
N HIS A 573 -22.80 27.47 -10.79
CA HIS A 573 -22.98 27.50 -9.33
C HIS A 573 -23.10 26.09 -8.73
N VAL A 574 -23.76 25.16 -9.43
CA VAL A 574 -23.80 23.73 -9.06
C VAL A 574 -22.40 23.11 -9.16
N PHE A 575 -21.63 23.48 -10.19
CA PHE A 575 -20.24 23.05 -10.38
C PHE A 575 -19.33 23.42 -9.19
N ALA A 576 -19.49 24.63 -8.64
CA ALA A 576 -18.73 25.09 -7.47
C ALA A 576 -19.16 24.41 -6.15
N CYS A 577 -20.42 23.99 -6.04
CA CYS A 577 -20.95 23.30 -4.86
C CYS A 577 -20.61 21.79 -4.86
N SER A 578 -20.64 21.10 -6.00
CA SER A 578 -20.35 19.67 -6.12
C SER A 578 -18.88 19.32 -5.80
N LEU A 579 -17.94 20.24 -6.05
CA LEU A 579 -16.52 20.11 -5.64
C LEU A 579 -16.32 20.01 -4.11
N LYS A 580 -17.33 20.33 -3.28
CA LYS A 580 -17.27 20.16 -1.81
C LYS A 580 -17.67 18.77 -1.32
N MET A 581 -18.29 17.91 -2.14
CA MET A 581 -18.81 16.62 -1.70
C MET A 581 -18.04 15.44 -2.32
N GLN A 582 -17.30 14.74 -1.45
CA GLN A 582 -16.82 13.35 -1.55
C GLN A 582 -16.10 12.87 -2.83
N CYS A 583 -14.77 12.70 -2.74
CA CYS A 583 -14.00 11.91 -3.72
C CYS A 583 -13.86 10.44 -3.28
N GLY A 584 -14.61 9.58 -3.95
CA GLY A 584 -14.31 8.19 -4.33
C GLY A 584 -14.86 8.02 -5.75
N TYR A 585 -14.51 6.96 -6.48
CA TYR A 585 -15.22 6.66 -7.74
C TYR A 585 -16.72 6.60 -7.45
N GLY A 586 -17.53 7.45 -8.10
CA GLY A 586 -18.93 7.60 -7.69
C GLY A 586 -19.79 8.31 -8.73
N LEU A 587 -20.99 7.77 -8.91
CA LEU A 587 -22.13 8.35 -9.60
C LEU A 587 -22.92 9.19 -8.58
N ALA A 588 -23.22 10.46 -8.88
CA ALA A 588 -24.07 11.30 -8.04
C ALA A 588 -25.47 11.45 -8.67
N ILE A 589 -26.52 11.09 -7.92
CA ILE A 589 -27.94 11.09 -8.31
C ILE A 589 -28.66 12.13 -7.43
N PHE A 590 -29.39 13.09 -8.02
CA PHE A 590 -30.11 14.13 -7.27
C PHE A 590 -31.65 13.99 -7.41
N PRO A 591 -32.44 14.17 -6.33
CA PRO A 591 -33.91 14.14 -6.38
C PRO A 591 -34.53 15.41 -7.00
N ARG A 592 -35.80 15.29 -7.45
CA ARG A 592 -36.56 16.27 -8.25
C ARG A 592 -36.82 17.64 -7.58
N ASP A 593 -36.72 17.78 -6.25
CA ASP A 593 -37.28 18.95 -5.52
C ASP A 593 -36.28 20.02 -5.05
N CYS A 594 -35.10 20.15 -5.69
CA CYS A 594 -34.18 21.26 -5.42
C CYS A 594 -34.66 22.57 -6.09
N VAL A 595 -35.71 23.18 -5.56
CA VAL A 595 -36.16 24.53 -5.92
C VAL A 595 -35.22 25.57 -5.31
N LEU A 596 -34.33 26.17 -6.11
CA LEU A 596 -33.43 27.24 -5.69
C LEU A 596 -34.15 28.60 -5.73
N GLY A 597 -34.58 29.07 -4.55
CA GLY A 597 -35.23 30.36 -4.35
C GLY A 597 -34.36 31.57 -4.70
N ARG A 598 -35.01 32.62 -5.22
CA ARG A 598 -34.42 33.90 -5.63
C ARG A 598 -33.91 34.72 -4.42
N GLY A 599 -32.75 35.35 -4.60
CA GLY A 599 -32.43 36.62 -3.95
C GLY A 599 -31.53 36.57 -2.71
N LYS A 600 -30.25 36.93 -2.90
CA LYS A 600 -29.51 37.96 -2.14
C LYS A 600 -28.05 37.97 -2.58
N TYR A 601 -27.63 39.07 -3.19
CA TYR A 601 -26.24 39.38 -3.49
C TYR A 601 -25.46 39.50 -2.17
N VAL A 602 -24.40 38.71 -2.01
CA VAL A 602 -23.35 38.95 -1.00
C VAL A 602 -22.01 38.88 -1.72
N THR A 603 -21.45 40.05 -2.01
CA THR A 603 -20.07 40.24 -2.44
C THR A 603 -19.12 39.79 -1.32
N ALA A 604 -18.28 38.79 -1.58
CA ALA A 604 -17.26 38.32 -0.64
C ALA A 604 -15.86 38.53 -1.23
N HIS A 605 -15.18 39.58 -0.75
CA HIS A 605 -13.79 39.89 -1.04
C HIS A 605 -12.81 38.82 -0.51
N HIS A 606 -11.80 38.53 -1.33
CA HIS A 606 -10.68 37.61 -1.09
C HIS A 606 -9.75 38.05 0.07
N VAL A 607 -9.37 37.12 0.96
CA VAL A 607 -8.12 37.18 1.75
C VAL A 607 -7.53 35.76 1.87
N THR A 608 -6.30 35.58 1.38
CA THR A 608 -5.52 34.34 1.34
C THR A 608 -4.90 34.00 2.70
N SER A 609 -4.73 32.71 3.03
CA SER A 609 -3.91 32.31 4.19
C SER A 609 -3.37 30.88 4.12
N HIS A 610 -2.17 30.71 4.67
CA HIS A 610 -1.28 29.55 4.59
C HIS A 610 -1.59 28.40 5.57
N ASN A 611 -0.98 27.23 5.33
CA ASN A 611 -1.25 25.91 5.92
C ASN A 611 -0.75 25.69 7.37
N VAL A 612 -1.66 25.31 8.28
CA VAL A 612 -1.45 24.39 9.41
C VAL A 612 -2.70 23.53 9.54
N LYS A 613 -2.55 22.20 9.54
CA LYS A 613 -3.64 21.26 9.84
C LYS A 613 -3.94 21.33 11.34
N LEU A 614 -5.12 21.82 11.67
CA LEU A 614 -5.79 21.59 12.95
C LEU A 614 -7.02 20.72 12.65
N ASP A 615 -7.29 19.75 13.51
CA ASP A 615 -8.42 18.82 13.36
C ASP A 615 -9.71 19.54 13.78
N TRP A 616 -10.29 20.32 12.87
CA TRP A 616 -11.49 21.12 13.12
C TRP A 616 -12.75 20.31 12.81
N LYS A 617 -13.03 19.27 13.60
CA LYS A 617 -14.34 18.59 13.55
C LYS A 617 -15.48 19.44 14.15
N ASP A 618 -15.15 20.55 14.80
CA ASP A 618 -16.08 21.31 15.62
C ASP A 618 -16.24 22.76 15.13
N THR A 619 -17.48 23.09 14.71
CA THR A 619 -17.85 24.37 14.12
C THR A 619 -17.70 25.54 15.10
N GLU A 620 -17.87 25.31 16.41
CA GLU A 620 -17.80 26.36 17.43
C GLU A 620 -16.36 26.74 17.78
N LYS A 621 -15.46 25.76 17.94
CA LYS A 621 -14.00 26.01 18.09
C LYS A 621 -13.43 26.80 16.91
N ARG A 622 -13.94 26.52 15.70
CA ARG A 622 -13.57 27.28 14.49
C ARG A 622 -14.08 28.71 14.52
N LYS A 623 -15.33 28.96 14.96
CA LYS A 623 -15.86 30.32 15.13
C LYS A 623 -15.05 31.11 16.17
N MET A 624 -14.66 30.47 17.27
CA MET A 624 -13.84 31.08 18.32
C MET A 624 -12.45 31.48 17.80
N PHE A 625 -11.75 30.58 17.10
CA PHE A 625 -10.47 30.90 16.49
C PHE A 625 -10.58 32.03 15.45
N LEU A 626 -11.63 32.04 14.63
CA LEU A 626 -11.85 33.11 13.65
C LEU A 626 -12.08 34.49 14.30
N LYS A 627 -12.72 34.54 15.48
CA LYS A 627 -12.84 35.78 16.26
C LYS A 627 -11.49 36.27 16.78
N LEU A 628 -10.70 35.39 17.41
CA LEU A 628 -9.32 35.71 17.85
C LEU A 628 -8.43 36.16 16.68
N ARG A 629 -8.63 35.58 15.50
CA ARG A 629 -7.91 35.91 14.27
C ARG A 629 -8.28 37.30 13.72
N HIS A 630 -9.49 37.78 13.94
CA HIS A 630 -10.04 39.02 13.37
C HIS A 630 -10.45 40.06 14.43
N LEU A 631 -9.74 40.13 15.56
CA LEU A 631 -10.06 41.05 16.66
C LEU A 631 -10.13 42.54 16.27
N GLU A 632 -9.32 42.97 15.29
CA GLU A 632 -9.40 44.31 14.66
C GLU A 632 -10.80 44.66 14.13
N ARG A 633 -11.60 43.66 13.72
CA ARG A 633 -12.97 43.86 13.22
C ARG A 633 -14.02 43.87 14.33
N THR A 634 -13.66 43.45 15.53
CA THR A 634 -14.58 43.28 16.66
C THR A 634 -14.33 44.27 17.80
N GLY A 635 -13.18 44.97 17.81
CA GLY A 635 -12.81 45.93 18.86
C GLY A 635 -12.44 45.31 20.22
N LEU A 636 -12.54 43.99 20.36
CA LEU A 636 -12.29 43.23 21.59
C LEU A 636 -10.82 42.82 21.74
N THR A 637 -10.35 42.69 22.98
CA THR A 637 -9.03 42.10 23.30
C THR A 637 -9.06 40.56 23.25
N VAL A 638 -7.88 39.92 23.20
CA VAL A 638 -7.76 38.45 23.30
C VAL A 638 -8.34 37.96 24.63
N GLU A 639 -8.06 38.67 25.72
CA GLU A 639 -8.57 38.34 27.05
C GLU A 639 -10.10 38.44 27.13
N GLU A 640 -10.71 39.54 26.67
CA GLU A 640 -12.16 39.70 26.63
C GLU A 640 -12.83 38.62 25.78
N THR A 641 -12.21 38.27 24.65
CA THR A 641 -12.72 37.21 23.78
C THR A 641 -12.65 35.86 24.48
N LEU A 642 -11.52 35.48 25.07
CA LEU A 642 -11.37 34.20 25.77
C LEU A 642 -12.27 34.13 27.01
N ASN A 643 -12.34 35.18 27.83
CA ASN A 643 -13.18 35.24 29.02
C ASN A 643 -14.68 35.19 28.66
N LYS A 644 -15.14 35.89 27.62
CA LYS A 644 -16.54 35.86 27.17
C LYS A 644 -17.00 34.47 26.70
N PHE A 645 -16.07 33.67 26.19
CA PHE A 645 -16.35 32.30 25.73
C PHE A 645 -16.13 31.25 26.82
N MET A 646 -15.30 31.54 27.82
CA MET A 646 -14.99 30.64 28.94
C MET A 646 -15.77 30.99 30.22
N SER A 647 -16.66 31.98 30.16
CA SER A 647 -17.56 32.40 31.24
C SER A 647 -18.58 31.31 31.58
N ASP A 648 -18.69 30.96 32.86
CA ASP A 648 -19.62 29.99 33.46
C ASP A 648 -21.09 30.49 33.43
N ASP A 649 -21.67 30.57 32.23
CA ASP A 649 -23.10 30.83 32.08
C ASP A 649 -23.86 29.49 32.21
N GLU A 650 -24.36 29.19 33.41
CA GLU A 650 -24.97 27.90 33.79
C GLU A 650 -26.10 27.44 32.86
N HIS A 651 -26.75 28.36 32.14
CA HIS A 651 -27.85 28.05 31.22
C HIS A 651 -27.43 27.50 29.84
N LYS A 652 -26.13 27.38 29.53
CA LYS A 652 -25.62 26.75 28.30
C LYS A 652 -24.98 25.36 28.49
N LYS A 653 -25.21 24.70 29.63
CA LYS A 653 -24.73 23.33 29.94
C LYS A 653 -25.35 22.19 29.11
N ARG A 654 -26.01 22.48 27.97
CA ARG A 654 -26.43 21.46 26.99
C ARG A 654 -25.59 21.52 25.71
N SER A 655 -24.27 21.54 25.83
CA SER A 655 -23.38 20.98 24.80
C SER A 655 -21.95 20.79 25.31
N ILE A 656 -21.39 19.62 25.04
CA ILE A 656 -20.10 19.10 25.52
C ILE A 656 -18.95 19.78 24.76
N PHE A 657 -18.57 21.01 25.12
CA PHE A 657 -17.45 21.69 24.45
C PHE A 657 -16.49 22.34 25.46
N VAL A 658 -15.40 21.63 25.77
CA VAL A 658 -14.29 22.15 26.58
C VAL A 658 -13.15 22.56 25.65
N VAL A 659 -12.76 23.84 25.69
CA VAL A 659 -11.53 24.35 25.04
C VAL A 659 -10.34 23.88 25.86
N THR A 660 -9.44 23.11 25.26
CA THR A 660 -8.30 22.52 25.97
C THR A 660 -7.04 23.38 25.86
N LYS A 661 -6.06 23.17 26.76
CA LYS A 661 -4.70 23.74 26.64
C LYS A 661 -4.05 23.48 25.27
N THR A 662 -4.38 22.33 24.65
CA THR A 662 -3.86 21.93 23.33
C THR A 662 -4.50 22.71 22.19
N ASP A 663 -5.77 23.09 22.31
CA ASP A 663 -6.46 23.94 21.35
C ASP A 663 -5.85 25.34 21.33
N LEU A 664 -5.70 25.97 22.51
CA LEU A 664 -5.10 27.30 22.68
C LEU A 664 -3.65 27.37 22.15
N TYR A 665 -2.83 26.37 22.47
CA TYR A 665 -1.48 26.25 21.92
C TYR A 665 -1.49 26.22 20.38
N SER A 666 -2.41 25.46 19.81
CA SER A 666 -2.49 25.31 18.36
C SER A 666 -2.98 26.58 17.68
N TRP A 667 -3.88 27.33 18.31
CA TRP A 667 -4.36 28.63 17.86
C TRP A 667 -3.25 29.68 17.89
N ALA A 668 -2.48 29.74 18.97
CA ALA A 668 -1.33 30.63 19.07
C ALA A 668 -0.26 30.32 18.01
N LYS A 669 0.02 29.03 17.75
CA LYS A 669 0.94 28.61 16.69
C LYS A 669 0.44 29.00 15.29
N LEU A 670 -0.88 28.97 15.08
CA LEU A 670 -1.48 29.44 13.84
C LEU A 670 -1.33 30.96 13.68
N LEU A 671 -1.66 31.73 14.71
CA LEU A 671 -1.52 33.19 14.71
C LEU A 671 -0.06 33.62 14.48
N HIS A 672 0.88 32.92 15.10
CA HIS A 672 2.31 33.11 14.84
C HIS A 672 2.68 32.90 13.37
N LYS A 673 2.18 31.84 12.72
CA LYS A 673 2.42 31.60 11.28
C LYS A 673 1.75 32.61 10.36
N GLU A 674 0.75 33.33 10.85
CA GLU A 674 0.12 34.45 10.16
C GLU A 674 0.78 35.78 10.52
N CYS A 675 2.00 35.75 11.08
CA CYS A 675 2.77 36.90 11.54
C CYS A 675 2.07 37.76 12.62
N LYS A 676 1.04 37.21 13.29
CA LYS A 676 0.32 37.87 14.40
C LYS A 676 0.96 37.50 15.74
N HIS A 677 2.25 37.80 15.88
CA HIS A 677 3.06 37.37 17.03
C HIS A 677 2.54 37.88 18.39
N HIS A 678 2.11 39.14 18.45
CA HIS A 678 1.60 39.77 19.66
C HIS A 678 0.35 39.04 20.21
N ARG A 679 -0.58 38.65 19.34
CA ARG A 679 -1.78 37.90 19.74
C ARG A 679 -1.49 36.49 20.22
N ALA A 680 -0.51 35.84 19.60
CA ALA A 680 -0.07 34.53 20.04
C ALA A 680 0.57 34.59 21.44
N VAL A 681 1.25 35.70 21.77
CA VAL A 681 1.75 35.97 23.14
C VAL A 681 0.61 36.28 24.10
N GLU A 682 -0.38 37.10 23.72
CA GLU A 682 -1.55 37.39 24.57
C GLU A 682 -2.34 36.12 24.94
N ILE A 683 -2.46 35.14 24.03
CA ILE A 683 -3.08 33.84 24.35
C ILE A 683 -2.26 33.11 25.42
N PHE A 684 -0.93 33.15 25.36
CA PHE A 684 -0.07 32.51 26.35
C PHE A 684 -0.13 33.22 27.71
N GLU A 685 -0.11 34.55 27.72
CA GLU A 685 -0.24 35.34 28.96
C GLU A 685 -1.60 35.11 29.61
N TRP A 686 -2.67 35.00 28.81
CA TRP A 686 -3.98 34.60 29.32
C TRP A 686 -3.97 33.17 29.88
N MET A 687 -3.34 32.21 29.20
CA MET A 687 -3.18 30.84 29.72
C MET A 687 -2.44 30.82 31.06
N GLU A 688 -1.38 31.63 31.19
CA GLU A 688 -0.63 31.79 32.43
C GLU A 688 -1.49 32.39 33.55
N SER A 689 -2.30 33.43 33.25
CA SER A 689 -3.25 34.03 34.20
C SER A 689 -4.30 33.05 34.74
N LYS A 690 -4.59 31.98 33.99
CA LYS A 690 -5.50 30.89 34.38
C LYS A 690 -4.78 29.66 34.94
N ASN A 691 -3.51 29.77 35.35
CA ASN A 691 -2.66 28.68 35.84
C ASN A 691 -2.58 27.47 34.88
N MET A 692 -2.66 27.71 33.57
CA MET A 692 -2.54 26.66 32.57
C MET A 692 -1.06 26.38 32.24
N SER A 693 -0.41 25.56 33.06
CA SER A 693 0.99 25.16 32.83
C SER A 693 1.23 24.53 31.45
N LEU A 694 2.31 24.95 30.79
CA LEU A 694 2.84 24.37 29.55
C LEU A 694 4.26 23.84 29.82
N THR A 695 4.58 22.70 29.23
CA THR A 695 5.90 22.06 29.38
C THR A 695 6.50 21.72 28.01
N GLY A 696 7.81 21.43 27.99
CA GLY A 696 8.47 20.94 26.79
C GLY A 696 8.52 21.95 25.64
N TYR A 697 8.45 21.45 24.40
CA TYR A 697 8.51 22.27 23.18
C TYR A 697 7.39 23.32 23.10
N LYS A 698 6.28 23.15 23.81
CA LYS A 698 5.18 24.11 23.84
C LYS A 698 5.57 25.37 24.61
N LEU A 699 6.19 25.20 25.78
CA LEU A 699 6.75 26.30 26.56
C LEU A 699 7.90 26.96 25.81
N ALA A 700 8.81 26.17 25.25
CA ALA A 700 9.97 26.66 24.52
C ALA A 700 9.59 27.56 23.33
N PHE A 701 8.55 27.15 22.59
CA PHE A 701 7.96 27.96 21.52
C PHE A 701 7.46 29.33 22.00
N PHE A 702 6.81 29.38 23.15
CA PHE A 702 6.28 30.63 23.69
C PHE A 702 7.35 31.53 24.29
N ILE A 703 8.34 30.99 25.00
CA ILE A 703 9.49 31.77 25.49
C ILE A 703 10.27 32.39 24.32
N GLU A 704 10.48 31.64 23.24
CA GLU A 704 11.09 32.18 22.01
C GLU A 704 10.22 33.28 21.38
N LEU A 705 8.90 33.10 21.40
CA LEU A 705 7.96 34.07 20.83
C LEU A 705 7.89 35.37 21.65
N ILE A 706 7.91 35.28 22.99
CA ILE A 706 7.98 36.44 23.89
C ILE A 706 9.32 37.16 23.70
N ALA A 707 10.42 36.42 23.61
CA ALA A 707 11.75 37.01 23.38
C ALA A 707 11.78 37.84 22.09
N LYS A 708 11.09 37.37 21.03
CA LYS A 708 10.98 38.06 19.74
C LYS A 708 10.01 39.25 19.73
N THR A 709 9.04 39.30 20.63
CA THR A 709 7.96 40.31 20.62
C THR A 709 8.13 41.36 21.71
N LYS A 710 8.40 40.93 22.95
CA LYS A 710 8.54 41.77 24.15
C LYS A 710 9.97 41.85 24.67
N GLY A 711 10.92 41.16 24.02
CA GLY A 711 12.34 41.17 24.36
C GLY A 711 12.74 40.12 25.42
N LEU A 712 14.05 39.95 25.58
CA LEU A 712 14.64 38.89 26.41
C LEU A 712 14.32 39.01 27.91
N LYS A 713 14.21 40.23 28.43
CA LYS A 713 13.84 40.47 29.85
C LYS A 713 12.43 39.99 30.16
N ALA A 714 11.47 40.20 29.25
CA ALA A 714 10.11 39.71 29.40
C ALA A 714 10.08 38.17 29.33
N ALA A 715 10.77 37.58 28.35
CA ALA A 715 10.86 36.12 28.19
C ALA A 715 11.45 35.44 29.44
N TYR A 716 12.46 36.05 30.06
CA TYR A 716 13.03 35.59 31.32
C TYR A 716 12.03 35.66 32.48
N SER A 717 11.29 36.76 32.63
CA SER A 717 10.29 36.93 33.69
C SER A 717 9.20 35.85 33.63
N HIS A 718 8.69 35.54 32.44
CA HIS A 718 7.72 34.44 32.23
C HIS A 718 8.33 33.06 32.50
N PHE A 719 9.60 32.85 32.15
CA PHE A 719 10.30 31.60 32.43
C PHE A 719 10.54 31.38 33.94
N ARG A 720 10.96 32.41 34.67
CA ARG A 720 11.23 32.36 36.12
C ARG A 720 9.98 32.07 36.96
N LYS A 721 8.80 32.52 36.51
CA LYS A 721 7.51 32.20 37.15
C LYS A 721 7.17 30.71 37.09
N ILE A 722 7.66 30.01 36.08
CA ILE A 722 7.38 28.60 35.83
C ILE A 722 8.47 27.71 36.46
N GLU A 723 9.74 28.14 36.43
CA GLU A 723 10.87 27.42 37.00
C GLU A 723 11.68 28.32 37.97
N PRO A 724 11.24 28.44 39.25
CA PRO A 724 11.78 29.42 40.19
C PRO A 724 13.18 29.10 40.75
N THR A 725 13.76 27.95 40.40
CA THR A 725 15.02 27.43 40.96
C THR A 725 16.30 27.95 40.27
N LEU A 726 16.20 28.80 39.24
CA LEU A 726 17.35 29.40 38.56
C LEU A 726 17.84 30.70 39.22
N ASN A 727 19.16 30.81 39.43
CA ASN A 727 19.84 31.96 40.05
C ASN A 727 19.86 33.23 39.18
N ASP A 728 19.85 34.41 39.83
CA ASP A 728 19.77 35.74 39.18
C ASP A 728 21.01 36.17 38.36
N MET A 729 22.15 35.48 38.53
CA MET A 729 23.38 35.78 37.77
C MET A 729 23.26 35.50 36.25
N ASP A 730 22.29 34.72 35.81
CA ASP A 730 22.15 34.32 34.39
C ASP A 730 21.49 35.37 33.48
N ILE A 731 20.92 36.45 34.02
CA ILE A 731 20.22 37.49 33.23
C ILE A 731 21.19 38.26 32.32
N ARG A 732 22.39 38.58 32.81
CA ARG A 732 23.37 39.39 32.03
C ARG A 732 23.99 38.60 30.86
N ASN A 733 23.92 37.27 30.90
CA ASN A 733 24.50 36.35 29.91
C ASN A 733 23.45 35.61 29.06
N TRP A 734 22.18 35.98 29.13
CA TRP A 734 21.10 35.33 28.39
C TRP A 734 21.07 35.83 26.92
N ASN A 735 21.26 34.92 25.95
CA ASN A 735 21.15 35.22 24.52
C ASN A 735 20.21 34.24 23.76
N MET A 736 19.84 34.59 22.52
CA MET A 736 18.98 33.78 21.63
C MET A 736 19.54 32.36 21.35
N ASN A 737 20.86 32.17 21.39
CA ASN A 737 21.49 30.87 21.19
C ASN A 737 21.32 29.94 22.41
N ARG A 738 21.28 30.47 23.65
CA ARG A 738 20.93 29.67 24.86
C ARG A 738 19.45 29.27 24.88
N SER A 739 18.56 30.12 24.36
CA SER A 739 17.13 29.82 24.22
C SER A 739 16.90 28.65 23.23
N ARG A 740 17.65 28.60 22.11
CA ARG A 740 17.68 27.43 21.19
C ARG A 740 18.25 26.16 21.83
N LYS A 741 19.36 26.25 22.55
CA LYS A 741 19.96 25.09 23.26
C LYS A 741 18.98 24.42 24.25
N MET A 742 18.05 25.17 24.83
CA MET A 742 17.04 24.63 25.74
C MET A 742 15.82 24.04 24.99
N VAL A 743 15.50 24.56 23.79
CA VAL A 743 14.58 23.90 22.84
C VAL A 743 15.12 22.52 22.44
N ASP A 744 16.43 22.36 22.29
CA ASP A 744 17.08 21.09 21.94
C ASP A 744 17.00 20.04 23.07
N VAL A 745 17.16 20.47 24.33
CA VAL A 745 16.94 19.64 25.52
C VAL A 745 15.49 19.16 25.60
N LEU A 746 14.52 20.03 25.27
CA LEU A 746 13.10 19.70 25.31
C LEU A 746 12.62 18.92 24.06
N ALA A 747 13.28 19.05 22.90
CA ALA A 747 12.98 18.31 21.67
C ALA A 747 13.58 16.89 21.64
N ALA A 748 14.64 16.64 22.42
CA ALA A 748 15.21 15.31 22.64
C ALA A 748 14.30 14.35 23.43
N SER A 749 13.15 14.84 23.94
CA SER A 749 12.15 14.05 24.70
C SER A 749 11.21 13.17 23.85
N LYS A 750 11.48 13.04 22.54
CA LYS A 750 10.55 12.41 21.57
C LYS A 750 10.99 11.09 20.94
N LEU A 751 12.04 10.47 21.47
CA LEU A 751 12.27 9.03 21.31
C LEU A 751 11.62 8.37 22.53
N GLU A 752 10.87 7.28 22.35
CA GLU A 752 10.55 6.36 23.43
C GLU A 752 11.87 5.75 23.95
N TRP A 753 12.63 6.53 24.71
CA TRP A 753 13.67 6.00 25.56
C TRP A 753 12.93 5.37 26.72
N LYS A 754 12.84 4.04 26.75
CA LYS A 754 12.29 3.34 27.92
C LYS A 754 13.09 3.64 29.19
N GLU A 755 14.35 4.10 29.07
CA GLU A 755 15.18 4.52 30.18
C GLU A 755 15.78 5.92 29.95
N THR A 756 15.60 6.82 30.93
CA THR A 756 16.15 8.19 31.01
C THR A 756 17.67 8.24 30.81
N GLU A 757 18.35 7.13 31.05
CA GLU A 757 19.80 7.00 31.12
C GLU A 757 20.45 6.80 29.73
N LYS A 758 19.81 6.09 28.78
CA LYS A 758 20.26 6.00 27.37
C LYS A 758 20.27 7.36 26.69
N ARG A 759 19.30 8.21 27.06
CA ARG A 759 19.21 9.60 26.59
C ARG A 759 20.36 10.45 27.14
N MET A 760 20.71 10.29 28.41
CA MET A 760 21.87 10.97 29.01
C MET A 760 23.17 10.57 28.31
N MET A 761 23.33 9.29 27.96
CA MET A 761 24.51 8.79 27.26
C MET A 761 24.69 9.42 25.87
N PHE A 762 23.62 9.49 25.07
CA PHE A 762 23.67 10.17 23.78
C PHE A 762 23.97 11.68 23.93
N LEU A 763 23.43 12.34 24.96
CA LEU A 763 23.69 13.76 25.21
C LEU A 763 25.14 14.02 25.62
N ASN A 764 25.78 13.11 26.35
CA ASN A 764 27.21 13.20 26.67
C ASN A 764 28.07 13.09 25.41
N LEU A 765 27.79 12.12 24.53
CA LEU A 765 28.44 12.00 23.22
C LEU A 765 28.24 13.24 22.33
N LEU A 766 27.06 13.86 22.41
CA LEU A 766 26.76 15.07 21.66
C LEU A 766 27.51 16.30 22.20
N HIS A 767 27.77 16.35 23.51
CA HIS A 767 28.31 17.51 24.23
C HIS A 767 29.61 17.22 24.99
N LEU A 768 30.53 16.46 24.40
CA LEU A 768 31.86 16.17 24.99
C LEU A 768 32.63 17.41 25.48
N GLU A 769 32.46 18.56 24.80
CA GLU A 769 33.04 19.85 25.21
C GLU A 769 32.59 20.33 26.61
N ARG A 770 31.44 19.85 27.10
CA ARG A 770 30.92 20.16 28.45
C ARG A 770 31.43 19.20 29.52
N THR A 771 31.74 17.98 29.14
CA THR A 771 32.20 16.93 30.06
C THR A 771 33.72 16.86 30.13
N GLY A 772 34.42 17.38 29.11
CA GLY A 772 35.88 17.28 28.98
C GLY A 772 36.37 15.87 28.60
N LEU A 773 35.44 14.95 28.33
CA LEU A 773 35.73 13.53 28.05
C LEU A 773 35.86 13.27 26.55
N THR A 774 36.60 12.23 26.18
CA THR A 774 36.62 11.69 24.81
C THR A 774 35.40 10.79 24.53
N VAL A 775 35.16 10.44 23.26
CA VAL A 775 34.12 9.46 22.88
C VAL A 775 34.39 8.12 23.57
N GLU A 776 35.64 7.67 23.57
CA GLU A 776 36.06 6.43 24.19
C GLU A 776 35.85 6.44 25.70
N GLU A 777 36.29 7.48 26.41
CA GLU A 777 36.07 7.62 27.86
C GLU A 777 34.57 7.65 28.19
N THR A 778 33.78 8.34 27.38
CA THR A 778 32.33 8.40 27.55
C THR A 778 31.72 7.00 27.38
N LEU A 779 32.06 6.26 26.33
CA LEU A 779 31.53 4.91 26.10
C LEU A 779 32.02 3.93 27.18
N ASN A 780 33.31 3.95 27.53
CA ASN A 780 33.92 3.07 28.54
C ASN A 780 33.38 3.32 29.96
N GLN A 781 33.05 4.57 30.32
CA GLN A 781 32.46 4.88 31.63
C GLN A 781 31.11 4.18 31.85
N PHE A 782 30.33 3.98 30.78
CA PHE A 782 29.01 3.35 30.84
C PHE A 782 29.01 1.86 30.46
N MET A 783 30.04 1.39 29.74
CA MET A 783 30.19 0.00 29.30
C MET A 783 31.09 -0.86 30.21
N SER A 784 31.64 -0.28 31.28
CA SER A 784 32.51 -0.97 32.24
C SER A 784 31.83 -2.15 32.95
N ASP A 785 32.55 -3.28 33.07
CA ASP A 785 32.09 -4.52 33.72
C ASP A 785 32.02 -4.47 35.27
N ASP A 786 32.25 -3.30 35.87
CA ASP A 786 32.24 -3.12 37.32
C ASP A 786 30.82 -3.38 37.90
N GLU A 787 30.66 -4.48 38.64
CA GLU A 787 29.43 -4.93 39.31
C GLU A 787 28.74 -3.81 40.11
N LYS A 788 29.52 -2.89 40.70
CA LYS A 788 28.98 -1.73 41.45
C LYS A 788 28.32 -0.69 40.55
N LYS A 789 28.76 -0.55 39.29
CA LYS A 789 28.15 0.35 38.30
C LYS A 789 26.98 -0.32 37.55
N LYS A 790 27.02 -1.64 37.32
CA LYS A 790 25.87 -2.42 36.80
C LYS A 790 24.64 -2.37 37.73
N ARG A 791 24.85 -2.32 39.05
CA ARG A 791 23.74 -2.09 40.02
C ARG A 791 23.15 -0.67 39.96
N ARG A 792 23.85 0.29 39.35
CA ARG A 792 23.47 1.71 39.29
C ARG A 792 22.72 2.09 38.01
N PHE A 793 22.83 1.30 36.95
CA PHE A 793 22.20 1.53 35.64
C PHE A 793 21.52 0.24 35.18
N SER A 794 20.20 0.24 34.99
CA SER A 794 19.41 -1.00 34.79
C SER A 794 19.33 -1.49 33.34
N PHE A 795 20.20 -1.05 32.44
CA PHE A 795 20.06 -1.27 31.00
C PHE A 795 21.38 -1.62 30.30
N VAL A 796 21.25 -2.33 29.16
CA VAL A 796 22.36 -2.69 28.27
C VAL A 796 22.30 -1.83 27.00
N VAL A 797 23.42 -1.22 26.62
CA VAL A 797 23.59 -0.52 25.34
C VAL A 797 23.89 -1.55 24.27
N THR A 798 23.07 -1.60 23.22
CA THR A 798 23.23 -2.57 22.13
C THR A 798 24.02 -2.00 20.96
N LYS A 799 24.56 -2.88 20.12
CA LYS A 799 25.17 -2.53 18.81
C LYS A 799 24.26 -1.67 17.92
N THR A 800 22.95 -1.87 18.02
CA THR A 800 21.95 -1.12 17.25
C THR A 800 21.76 0.29 17.80
N ASP A 801 21.92 0.47 19.11
CA ASP A 801 21.88 1.79 19.76
C ASP A 801 23.07 2.64 19.30
N LEU A 802 24.29 2.10 19.36
CA LEU A 802 25.51 2.79 18.92
C LEU A 802 25.49 3.17 17.44
N TYR A 803 25.05 2.26 16.56
CA TYR A 803 24.85 2.55 15.13
C TYR A 803 23.84 3.71 14.92
N SER A 804 22.74 3.71 15.68
CA SER A 804 21.73 4.76 15.60
C SER A 804 22.26 6.11 16.08
N TRP A 805 23.09 6.11 17.12
CA TRP A 805 23.73 7.32 17.65
C TRP A 805 24.75 7.90 16.66
N ALA A 806 25.60 7.07 16.06
CA ALA A 806 26.54 7.51 15.03
C ALA A 806 25.81 8.15 13.82
N LYS A 807 24.69 7.54 13.39
CA LYS A 807 23.86 8.11 12.32
C LYS A 807 23.22 9.45 12.72
N LEU A 808 22.80 9.61 13.97
CA LEU A 808 22.23 10.86 14.48
C LEU A 808 23.27 11.98 14.59
N LEU A 809 24.47 11.68 15.05
CA LEU A 809 25.60 12.62 15.10
C LEU A 809 25.92 13.17 13.71
N LEU A 810 25.76 12.35 12.67
CA LEU A 810 25.94 12.75 11.28
C LEU A 810 24.78 13.62 10.75
N HIS A 811 23.53 13.16 10.92
CA HIS A 811 22.36 13.77 10.27
C HIS A 811 21.91 15.11 10.85
N LYS A 812 22.17 15.37 12.13
CA LYS A 812 21.66 16.57 12.83
C LYS A 812 22.68 17.68 13.01
N ASP A 813 23.95 17.32 13.24
CA ASP A 813 24.99 18.26 13.65
C ASP A 813 26.26 18.20 12.78
N CYS A 814 26.25 17.42 11.70
CA CYS A 814 27.39 17.22 10.79
C CYS A 814 28.69 16.81 11.50
N LYS A 815 28.61 16.12 12.64
CA LYS A 815 29.79 15.71 13.45
C LYS A 815 30.41 14.42 12.92
N HIS A 816 30.92 14.46 11.70
CA HIS A 816 31.49 13.31 10.98
C HIS A 816 32.60 12.62 11.78
N GLN A 817 33.47 13.39 12.42
CA GLN A 817 34.58 12.87 13.23
C GLN A 817 34.11 12.08 14.46
N ARG A 818 33.08 12.57 15.17
CA ARG A 818 32.55 11.87 16.35
C ARG A 818 31.77 10.62 16.00
N ALA A 819 31.03 10.66 14.89
CA ALA A 819 30.38 9.48 14.36
C ALA A 819 31.40 8.40 13.99
N LEU A 820 32.57 8.81 13.48
CA LEU A 820 33.67 7.91 13.15
C LEU A 820 34.29 7.29 14.41
N GLU A 821 34.58 8.10 15.42
CA GLU A 821 35.12 7.65 16.71
C GLU A 821 34.20 6.62 17.41
N VAL A 822 32.87 6.76 17.27
CA VAL A 822 31.92 5.76 17.79
C VAL A 822 32.08 4.42 17.07
N PHE A 823 32.25 4.43 15.74
CA PHE A 823 32.46 3.19 14.98
C PHE A 823 33.83 2.57 15.23
N GLU A 824 34.87 3.38 15.38
CA GLU A 824 36.21 2.91 15.74
C GLU A 824 36.21 2.26 17.13
N TRP A 825 35.51 2.86 18.09
CA TRP A 825 35.31 2.25 19.40
C TRP A 825 34.56 0.91 19.32
N MET A 826 33.51 0.83 18.49
CA MET A 826 32.78 -0.42 18.26
C MET A 826 33.69 -1.53 17.70
N GLU A 827 34.60 -1.17 16.81
CA GLU A 827 35.56 -2.09 16.21
C GLU A 827 36.62 -2.55 17.22
N SER A 828 37.17 -1.65 18.02
CA SER A 828 38.08 -1.98 19.14
C SER A 828 37.46 -2.89 20.19
N ASN A 829 36.12 -2.96 20.25
CA ASN A 829 35.35 -3.84 21.13
C ASN A 829 34.76 -5.07 20.41
N ASN A 830 35.34 -5.49 19.27
CA ASN A 830 34.94 -6.68 18.51
C ASN A 830 33.47 -6.68 17.99
N MET A 831 32.86 -5.51 17.77
CA MET A 831 31.48 -5.40 17.27
C MET A 831 31.40 -5.36 15.73
N SER A 832 31.47 -6.52 15.07
CA SER A 832 31.54 -6.64 13.59
C SER A 832 30.38 -6.01 12.79
N LEU A 833 30.64 -5.10 11.84
CA LEU A 833 29.57 -4.54 10.99
C LEU A 833 29.50 -5.29 9.65
N THR A 834 28.28 -5.57 9.15
CA THR A 834 28.06 -6.23 7.84
C THR A 834 27.01 -5.48 7.01
N GLY A 835 26.97 -5.75 5.69
CA GLY A 835 25.96 -5.23 4.77
C GLY A 835 25.87 -3.70 4.75
N TYR A 836 24.66 -3.14 4.89
CA TYR A 836 24.43 -1.69 4.84
C TYR A 836 25.04 -0.92 6.03
N LYS A 837 25.20 -1.57 7.19
CA LYS A 837 25.84 -0.92 8.35
C LYS A 837 27.34 -0.73 8.10
N LEU A 838 27.99 -1.74 7.51
CA LEU A 838 29.36 -1.64 7.04
C LEU A 838 29.49 -0.61 5.91
N ALA A 839 28.58 -0.61 4.94
CA ALA A 839 28.60 0.37 3.85
C ALA A 839 28.56 1.82 4.36
N PHE A 840 27.74 2.10 5.38
CA PHE A 840 27.68 3.41 6.03
C PHE A 840 28.98 3.79 6.74
N TYR A 841 29.60 2.85 7.46
CA TYR A 841 30.88 3.10 8.11
C TYR A 841 32.00 3.35 7.08
N ILE A 842 32.06 2.56 6.02
CA ILE A 842 32.99 2.76 4.89
C ILE A 842 32.78 4.11 4.21
N GLU A 843 31.52 4.53 4.01
CA GLU A 843 31.19 5.87 3.49
C GLU A 843 31.74 6.98 4.41
N LEU A 844 31.62 6.79 5.72
CA LEU A 844 32.08 7.75 6.70
C LEU A 844 33.61 7.84 6.74
N ILE A 845 34.32 6.71 6.66
CA ILE A 845 35.79 6.68 6.51
C ILE A 845 36.19 7.39 5.21
N ALA A 846 35.49 7.13 4.09
CA ALA A 846 35.78 7.78 2.82
C ALA A 846 35.63 9.31 2.90
N LYS A 847 34.61 9.79 3.63
CA LYS A 847 34.34 11.23 3.83
C LYS A 847 35.31 11.92 4.80
N THR A 848 35.85 11.19 5.78
CA THR A 848 36.67 11.77 6.85
C THR A 848 38.17 11.56 6.63
N LYS A 849 38.56 10.34 6.25
CA LYS A 849 39.95 9.89 6.08
C LYS A 849 40.33 9.66 4.61
N GLY A 850 39.39 9.83 3.69
CA GLY A 850 39.60 9.67 2.25
C GLY A 850 39.42 8.25 1.73
N LEU A 851 39.31 8.12 0.41
CA LEU A 851 38.95 6.86 -0.26
C LEU A 851 39.99 5.76 -0.07
N LYS A 852 41.29 6.10 -0.05
CA LYS A 852 42.38 5.13 0.18
C LYS A 852 42.29 4.50 1.57
N ALA A 853 41.93 5.29 2.59
CA ALA A 853 41.71 4.77 3.94
C ALA A 853 40.49 3.84 4.00
N ALA A 854 39.40 4.20 3.33
CA ALA A 854 38.19 3.38 3.26
C ALA A 854 38.42 2.04 2.56
N TYR A 855 39.19 2.04 1.47
CA TYR A 855 39.56 0.81 0.75
C TYR A 855 40.44 -0.11 1.59
N ASN A 856 41.49 0.44 2.20
CA ASN A 856 42.39 -0.32 3.08
C ASN A 856 41.65 -0.90 4.28
N HIS A 857 40.69 -0.14 4.83
CA HIS A 857 39.87 -0.58 5.94
C HIS A 857 38.92 -1.72 5.54
N PHE A 858 38.22 -1.58 4.41
CA PHE A 858 37.36 -2.64 3.89
C PHE A 858 38.13 -3.93 3.62
N ARG A 859 39.34 -3.84 3.05
CA ARG A 859 40.19 -5.01 2.78
C ARG A 859 40.70 -5.71 4.05
N LYS A 860 40.81 -5.00 5.18
CA LYS A 860 41.11 -5.62 6.49
C LYS A 860 39.94 -6.41 7.04
N ILE A 861 38.72 -5.88 6.87
CA ILE A 861 37.48 -6.51 7.34
C ILE A 861 37.07 -7.67 6.43
N ASP A 862 37.34 -7.56 5.13
CA ASP A 862 37.01 -8.53 4.10
C ASP A 862 38.26 -8.87 3.25
N PRO A 863 39.14 -9.75 3.75
CA PRO A 863 40.38 -10.13 3.07
C PRO A 863 40.14 -10.88 1.75
N TYR A 864 38.96 -11.48 1.60
CA TYR A 864 38.56 -12.34 0.50
C TYR A 864 37.60 -11.62 -0.46
N VAL A 865 37.79 -10.33 -0.70
CA VAL A 865 36.93 -9.49 -1.56
C VAL A 865 36.67 -10.06 -2.98
N ASN A 866 37.50 -10.99 -3.45
CA ASN A 866 37.38 -11.68 -4.73
C ASN A 866 36.61 -13.01 -4.66
N ASP A 867 36.27 -13.49 -3.47
CA ASP A 867 35.47 -14.68 -3.23
C ASP A 867 33.98 -14.34 -3.36
N MET A 868 33.26 -15.06 -4.22
CA MET A 868 31.84 -14.83 -4.52
C MET A 868 30.93 -14.95 -3.28
N ASP A 869 31.22 -15.89 -2.38
CA ASP A 869 30.41 -16.13 -1.19
C ASP A 869 30.60 -15.01 -0.15
N THR A 870 31.82 -14.52 -0.01
CA THR A 870 32.16 -13.46 0.95
C THR A 870 31.72 -12.08 0.44
N LYS A 871 31.87 -11.83 -0.87
CA LYS A 871 31.40 -10.61 -1.56
C LYS A 871 29.89 -10.40 -1.43
N SER A 872 29.11 -11.47 -1.34
CA SER A 872 27.64 -11.39 -1.17
C SER A 872 27.24 -10.75 0.18
N LYS A 873 27.95 -11.06 1.27
CA LYS A 873 27.67 -10.58 2.64
C LYS A 873 27.89 -9.07 2.79
N ASN A 874 28.85 -8.52 2.05
CA ASN A 874 29.24 -7.12 2.12
C ASN A 874 29.03 -6.36 0.80
N MET A 875 28.20 -6.91 -0.11
CA MET A 875 27.92 -6.37 -1.44
C MET A 875 27.56 -4.87 -1.44
N PRO A 876 26.76 -4.34 -0.48
CA PRO A 876 26.47 -2.91 -0.42
C PRO A 876 27.72 -2.05 -0.18
N ALA A 877 28.66 -2.50 0.65
CA ALA A 877 29.91 -1.78 0.95
C ALA A 877 30.88 -1.86 -0.24
N PHE A 878 30.99 -3.04 -0.86
CA PHE A 878 31.77 -3.22 -2.09
C PHE A 878 31.25 -2.34 -3.23
N SER A 879 29.94 -2.39 -3.51
CA SER A 879 29.29 -1.57 -4.55
C SER A 879 29.45 -0.07 -4.31
N LEU A 880 29.44 0.38 -3.05
CA LEU A 880 29.74 1.76 -2.69
C LEU A 880 31.19 2.13 -3.03
N LEU A 881 32.17 1.30 -2.63
CA LEU A 881 33.58 1.55 -2.93
C LEU A 881 33.87 1.53 -4.43
N SER A 882 33.28 0.61 -5.20
CA SER A 882 33.42 0.57 -6.66
C SER A 882 32.89 1.85 -7.32
N ARG A 883 31.75 2.38 -6.83
CA ARG A 883 31.19 3.65 -7.33
C ARG A 883 32.05 4.85 -6.96
N LEU A 884 32.47 4.96 -5.70
CA LEU A 884 33.34 6.05 -5.23
C LEU A 884 34.71 6.02 -5.94
N GLY A 885 35.23 4.83 -6.23
CA GLY A 885 36.44 4.62 -7.04
C GLY A 885 36.26 5.06 -8.49
N ALA A 886 35.19 4.63 -9.15
CA ALA A 886 34.88 5.04 -10.52
C ALA A 886 34.71 6.56 -10.65
N GLU A 887 34.00 7.20 -9.71
CA GLU A 887 33.84 8.66 -9.66
C GLU A 887 35.17 9.39 -9.43
N SER A 888 36.10 8.81 -8.64
CA SER A 888 37.43 9.37 -8.44
C SER A 888 38.28 9.28 -9.71
N VAL A 889 38.24 8.15 -10.42
CA VAL A 889 38.95 7.96 -11.70
C VAL A 889 38.40 8.90 -12.77
N GLU A 890 37.07 9.08 -12.81
CA GLU A 890 36.41 9.99 -13.75
C GLU A 890 36.72 11.46 -13.47
N LYS A 891 36.78 11.88 -12.19
CA LYS A 891 37.24 13.21 -11.78
C LYS A 891 38.72 13.45 -12.09
N SER A 892 39.58 12.45 -11.87
CA SER A 892 41.00 12.53 -12.25
C SER A 892 41.17 12.63 -13.78
N ARG A 893 40.38 11.88 -14.56
CA ARG A 893 40.34 12.01 -16.04
C ARG A 893 39.87 13.40 -16.48
N LEU A 894 38.87 13.98 -15.81
CA LEU A 894 38.41 15.34 -16.09
C LEU A 894 39.49 16.39 -15.75
N GLY A 895 40.18 16.21 -14.62
CA GLY A 895 41.28 17.09 -14.19
C GLY A 895 42.49 17.02 -15.14
N LEU A 896 42.85 15.83 -15.62
CA LEU A 896 43.90 15.63 -16.62
C LEU A 896 43.53 16.21 -17.99
N LYS A 897 42.26 16.10 -18.42
CA LYS A 897 41.74 16.78 -19.63
C LYS A 897 41.77 18.31 -19.54
N LEU A 898 41.59 18.86 -18.33
CA LEU A 898 41.71 20.30 -18.10
C LEU A 898 43.18 20.76 -18.13
N LEU A 899 44.11 19.93 -17.66
CA LEU A 899 45.55 20.19 -17.72
C LEU A 899 46.14 20.04 -19.13
N SER A 900 45.60 19.15 -19.98
CA SER A 900 46.00 19.04 -21.39
C SER A 900 45.63 20.28 -22.23
N HIS A 901 44.75 21.15 -21.73
CA HIS A 901 44.48 22.45 -22.36
C HIS A 901 45.43 23.57 -21.92
N SER A 902 46.34 23.30 -20.98
CA SER A 902 47.39 24.23 -20.54
C SER A 902 48.78 23.63 -20.81
N HIS A 903 49.29 23.86 -22.03
CA HIS A 903 50.72 23.84 -22.41
C HIS A 903 51.56 22.56 -22.21
N LEU A 904 50.99 21.36 -22.29
CA LEU A 904 51.78 20.13 -22.41
C LEU A 904 51.52 19.38 -23.73
N ASN A 905 52.60 18.84 -24.31
CA ASN A 905 52.62 18.12 -25.59
C ASN A 905 51.61 16.94 -25.55
N PRO A 906 50.65 16.84 -26.50
CA PRO A 906 49.59 15.83 -26.49
C PRO A 906 50.11 14.39 -26.35
N ASP A 907 51.26 14.09 -26.96
CA ASP A 907 51.84 12.73 -26.95
C ASP A 907 52.34 12.32 -25.55
N ALA A 908 52.72 13.28 -24.70
CA ALA A 908 53.13 13.00 -23.32
C ALA A 908 51.93 12.74 -22.39
N ALA A 909 50.77 13.33 -22.70
CA ALA A 909 49.54 13.13 -21.93
C ALA A 909 48.95 11.73 -22.19
N ASP A 910 48.97 11.24 -23.43
CA ASP A 910 48.48 9.90 -23.77
C ASP A 910 49.38 8.79 -23.21
N LEU A 911 50.70 9.00 -23.16
CA LEU A 911 51.63 8.07 -22.51
C LEU A 911 51.41 7.95 -20.99
N LEU A 912 51.06 9.04 -20.30
CA LEU A 912 50.74 9.05 -18.86
C LEU A 912 49.36 8.42 -18.56
N ILE A 913 48.39 8.56 -19.47
CA ILE A 913 47.05 7.95 -19.33
C ILE A 913 47.10 6.43 -19.52
N THR A 914 48.09 5.92 -20.27
CA THR A 914 48.23 4.48 -20.53
C THR A 914 48.98 3.75 -19.41
N HIS A 915 49.67 4.46 -18.51
CA HIS A 915 50.48 3.89 -17.41
C HIS A 915 49.79 3.88 -16.03
N PHE A 916 48.61 4.49 -15.90
CA PHE A 916 47.79 4.55 -14.68
C PHE A 916 46.58 3.63 -14.79
#